data_AF-A0A3N1D721-F1
#
_entry.id   AF-A0A3N1D721-F1
#
_cell.length_a   1.000
_cell.length_b   1.000
_cell.length_c   1.000
_cell.angle_alpha   90.00
_cell.angle_beta   90.00
_cell.angle_gamma   90.00
#
_symmetry.space_group_name_H-M   'P 1'
#
loop_
_entity.id
_entity.type
_entity.pdbx_description
1 polymer ?
#
loop_
_entity_poly.entity_id
_entity_poly.type
_entity_poly.pdbx_seq_one_letter_code
_entity_poly.pdbx_strand_id
1 'polypeptide(L)'
;MTGPRRNPFPAAAVARLSVDPGDLHATIPTPAVRRALDYTDAYLAGPGKTGNVIAVVGEYGTGKTHLALSLRARLTRAGNGHSTRTLYLDAPADTFVALYRQRFVVELRKSDVRERVSDYYADIVADSLADSELTAEAAERLRTRDVDPHSAVRAFGLMESALLQELQRRLGVVTENAAFGTALGLFLRPEFEDAVWEWLRGHAPDPALAERGITEAIDTDTTALEAIGVFALLHGRQGHRFALVIDELEKILSPPHVPGAGSVLAFKKLLEVFSGAGAFLVLSGLPDFLEALPEDARQRIGCIVKPSALSVADTLTYVRDANAREGRGQALDPFNEEVVEYLVDLAGGNARKIIKLLFHGFQSAVAAGTDVTTAMVREVARDQFELTTGDDVRAETARVLDLAGFAFETGHRFPDGGRADFWIPVGESGGCAILISDSVLQPGDVRALREAAVDLRAGRQDTAVLLVVNGYLAEGLSASLAAAFDREPLTHSLRHFAKDFDAAVKGAVQRLEDATREDNLSLLRDQVDRLGRQQSRMLETLLKFQRDQEIRAEEVEDSLRSIRDRESSVINHVTNNHVNRFDGGPPPAPPLPGELDLIFTGTLEALDVAEILRREAAQSLGGDFPSGAFLESSTLEALGTALWVRTLVEEFRLSISDWFTTARSAGFFSKTDLNRRCEQFNLVLTATLNQRRVSLSLRILGDFEWGRAPQSDFVDLLFHLPIRVERSAQMEAARSGLPRRDDE
;
A
#
# COMPACT_ATOMS: atom_id res chain seq x y z
N MET A 1 -32.66 -15.96 -25.58
CA MET A 1 -32.03 -14.69 -25.21
C MET A 1 -31.04 -15.00 -24.10
N THR A 2 -29.76 -15.16 -24.43
CA THR A 2 -28.70 -15.35 -23.43
C THR A 2 -28.35 -13.98 -22.87
N GLY A 3 -28.46 -13.79 -21.55
CA GLY A 3 -28.08 -12.55 -20.88
C GLY A 3 -26.63 -12.15 -21.17
N PRO A 4 -26.25 -10.90 -20.85
CA PRO A 4 -24.89 -10.40 -21.10
C PRO A 4 -23.85 -11.35 -20.47
N ARG A 5 -22.89 -11.82 -21.29
CA ARG A 5 -21.82 -12.72 -20.87
C ARG A 5 -20.93 -12.02 -19.83
N ARG A 6 -21.15 -12.28 -18.53
CA ARG A 6 -20.32 -11.73 -17.42
C ARG A 6 -18.86 -12.21 -17.53
N ASN A 7 -17.90 -11.30 -17.49
CA ASN A 7 -16.48 -11.64 -17.61
C ASN A 7 -16.02 -12.49 -16.40
N PRO A 8 -15.47 -13.70 -16.61
CA PRO A 8 -15.00 -14.58 -15.54
C PRO A 8 -13.64 -14.14 -14.95
N PHE A 9 -12.94 -13.23 -15.60
CA PHE A 9 -11.64 -12.73 -15.15
C PHE A 9 -11.81 -11.43 -14.35
N PRO A 10 -11.00 -11.20 -13.31
CA PRO A 10 -11.06 -9.95 -12.57
C PRO A 10 -10.42 -8.79 -13.34
N ALA A 11 -11.05 -7.62 -13.27
CA ALA A 11 -10.53 -6.37 -13.87
C ALA A 11 -9.18 -5.96 -13.27
N ALA A 12 -8.94 -6.28 -12.00
CA ALA A 12 -7.69 -6.04 -11.31
C ALA A 12 -7.03 -7.37 -10.93
N ALA A 13 -5.83 -7.61 -11.44
CA ALA A 13 -4.97 -8.72 -11.04
C ALA A 13 -4.23 -8.43 -9.71
N VAL A 14 -4.96 -7.88 -8.74
CA VAL A 14 -4.49 -7.55 -7.39
C VAL A 14 -5.40 -8.28 -6.41
N ALA A 15 -4.82 -9.17 -5.63
CA ALA A 15 -5.56 -9.85 -4.58
C ALA A 15 -5.90 -8.83 -3.46
N ARG A 16 -7.17 -8.76 -3.07
CA ARG A 16 -7.67 -7.77 -2.11
C ARG A 16 -7.84 -8.39 -0.73
N LEU A 17 -7.42 -7.66 0.29
CA LEU A 17 -7.51 -8.03 1.70
C LEU A 17 -8.95 -8.19 2.22
N SER A 18 -9.88 -7.41 1.66
CA SER A 18 -11.30 -7.33 2.04
C SER A 18 -12.17 -8.46 1.49
N VAL A 19 -11.57 -9.40 0.77
CA VAL A 19 -12.26 -10.55 0.19
C VAL A 19 -12.25 -11.66 1.23
N ASP A 20 -13.42 -12.21 1.55
CA ASP A 20 -13.52 -13.35 2.46
C ASP A 20 -12.56 -14.46 2.02
N PRO A 21 -11.96 -15.24 2.94
CA PRO A 21 -11.08 -16.35 2.58
C PRO A 21 -11.68 -17.35 1.57
N GLY A 22 -13.01 -17.39 1.43
CA GLY A 22 -13.75 -18.19 0.45
C GLY A 22 -13.87 -17.57 -0.95
N ASP A 23 -13.70 -16.26 -1.08
CA ASP A 23 -13.87 -15.50 -2.33
C ASP A 23 -12.55 -15.23 -3.08
N LEU A 24 -11.43 -15.81 -2.60
CA LEU A 24 -10.18 -15.81 -3.35
C LEU A 24 -10.39 -16.41 -4.75
N HIS A 25 -10.01 -15.64 -5.77
CA HIS A 25 -10.04 -16.07 -7.17
C HIS A 25 -9.26 -17.40 -7.38
N ALA A 26 -9.45 -18.02 -8.55
CA ALA A 26 -8.89 -19.33 -8.84
C ALA A 26 -7.38 -19.36 -8.60
N THR A 27 -6.96 -20.24 -7.70
CA THR A 27 -5.54 -20.45 -7.39
C THR A 27 -5.03 -21.58 -8.27
N ILE A 28 -4.05 -21.27 -9.09
CA ILE A 28 -3.44 -22.25 -10.00
C ILE A 28 -2.46 -23.12 -9.21
N PRO A 29 -2.57 -24.45 -9.23
CA PRO A 29 -1.76 -25.36 -8.41
C PRO A 29 -0.36 -25.57 -8.99
N THR A 30 0.39 -24.48 -9.19
CA THR A 30 1.80 -24.55 -9.64
C THR A 30 2.65 -25.34 -8.64
N PRO A 31 3.83 -25.86 -9.03
CA PRO A 31 4.71 -26.56 -8.10
C PRO A 31 5.06 -25.73 -6.85
N ALA A 32 5.22 -24.42 -7.01
CA ALA A 32 5.46 -23.48 -5.91
C ALA A 32 4.27 -23.39 -4.95
N VAL A 33 3.06 -23.25 -5.49
CA VAL A 33 1.81 -23.21 -4.70
C VAL A 33 1.61 -24.53 -3.94
N ARG A 34 1.79 -25.68 -4.61
CA ARG A 34 1.68 -27.00 -3.98
C ARG A 34 2.66 -27.16 -2.84
N ARG A 35 3.95 -26.85 -3.06
CA ARG A 35 4.98 -26.91 -2.02
C ARG A 35 4.64 -26.02 -0.81
N ALA A 36 4.14 -24.81 -1.05
CA ALA A 36 3.76 -23.90 0.02
C ALA A 36 2.57 -24.44 0.84
N LEU A 37 1.53 -24.94 0.15
CA LEU A 37 0.36 -25.52 0.77
C LEU A 37 0.68 -26.81 1.53
N ASP A 38 1.50 -27.70 0.96
CA ASP A 38 1.94 -28.93 1.62
C ASP A 38 2.71 -28.62 2.91
N TYR A 39 3.56 -27.59 2.89
CA TYR A 39 4.29 -27.14 4.08
C TYR A 39 3.37 -26.54 5.15
N THR A 40 2.35 -25.78 4.74
CA THR A 40 1.30 -25.29 5.64
C THR A 40 0.44 -26.41 6.19
N ASP A 41 0.09 -27.40 5.36
CA ASP A 41 -0.72 -28.55 5.77
C ASP A 41 0.05 -29.45 6.75
N ALA A 42 1.37 -29.61 6.58
CA ALA A 42 2.23 -30.30 7.53
C ALA A 42 2.24 -29.60 8.90
N TYR A 43 2.30 -28.26 8.92
CA TYR A 43 2.14 -27.48 10.16
C TYR A 43 0.76 -27.72 10.79
N LEU A 44 -0.29 -27.69 9.98
CA LEU A 44 -1.66 -27.87 10.46
C LEU A 44 -1.97 -29.30 10.92
N ALA A 45 -1.25 -30.31 10.42
CA ALA A 45 -1.37 -31.69 10.89
C ALA A 45 -0.53 -31.95 12.15
N GLY A 46 0.51 -31.15 12.39
CA GLY A 46 1.43 -31.32 13.52
C GLY A 46 0.81 -31.01 14.89
N PRO A 47 1.45 -31.45 15.98
CA PRO A 47 0.96 -31.30 17.35
C PRO A 47 1.01 -29.85 17.88
N GLY A 48 1.26 -28.84 17.02
CA GLY A 48 1.35 -27.43 17.39
C GLY A 48 2.56 -27.05 18.25
N LYS A 49 3.50 -27.97 18.48
CA LYS A 49 4.70 -27.74 19.32
C LYS A 49 5.85 -27.05 18.60
N THR A 50 5.88 -27.14 17.27
CA THR A 50 6.92 -26.54 16.43
C THR A 50 6.25 -25.57 15.47
N GLY A 51 6.71 -24.34 15.50
CA GLY A 51 6.33 -23.32 14.55
C GLY A 51 7.12 -23.46 13.25
N ASN A 52 6.61 -22.83 12.19
CA ASN A 52 7.20 -22.91 10.87
C ASN A 52 7.33 -21.49 10.29
N VAL A 53 8.45 -21.24 9.62
CA VAL A 53 8.67 -20.03 8.82
C VAL A 53 8.72 -20.40 7.35
N ILE A 54 7.96 -19.68 6.52
CA ILE A 54 7.97 -19.79 5.06
C ILE A 54 8.23 -18.42 4.43
N ALA A 55 9.10 -18.38 3.42
CA ALA A 55 9.34 -17.19 2.61
C ALA A 55 8.81 -17.41 1.18
N VAL A 56 8.02 -16.47 0.68
CA VAL A 56 7.49 -16.42 -0.68
C VAL A 56 8.20 -15.30 -1.44
N VAL A 57 9.05 -15.67 -2.38
CA VAL A 57 10.02 -14.74 -2.96
C VAL A 57 10.01 -14.80 -4.47
N GLY A 58 9.91 -13.65 -5.12
CA GLY A 58 9.89 -13.60 -6.58
C GLY A 58 9.66 -12.21 -7.13
N GLU A 59 9.70 -12.11 -8.46
CA GLU A 59 9.57 -10.85 -9.17
C GLU A 59 8.18 -10.23 -9.04
N TYR A 60 8.06 -8.97 -9.45
CA TYR A 60 6.77 -8.28 -9.51
C TYR A 60 5.78 -9.01 -10.43
N GLY A 61 4.56 -9.24 -9.94
CA GLY A 61 3.47 -9.85 -10.73
C GLY A 61 3.51 -11.38 -10.84
N THR A 62 4.43 -12.06 -10.15
CA THR A 62 4.53 -13.54 -10.11
C THR A 62 3.50 -14.22 -9.21
N GLY A 63 2.66 -13.45 -8.50
CA GLY A 63 1.58 -13.99 -7.65
C GLY A 63 1.95 -14.19 -6.16
N LYS A 64 3.02 -13.55 -5.67
CA LYS A 64 3.43 -13.61 -4.25
C LYS A 64 2.29 -13.30 -3.26
N THR A 65 1.67 -12.14 -3.38
CA THR A 65 0.53 -11.70 -2.56
C THR A 65 -0.66 -12.66 -2.65
N HIS A 66 -0.94 -13.18 -3.86
CA HIS A 66 -2.00 -14.19 -4.05
C HIS A 66 -1.69 -15.48 -3.28
N LEU A 67 -0.44 -15.95 -3.33
CA LEU A 67 0.00 -17.12 -2.57
C LEU A 67 -0.06 -16.84 -1.07
N ALA A 68 0.43 -15.69 -0.59
CA ALA A 68 0.36 -15.29 0.82
C ALA A 68 -1.09 -15.30 1.36
N LEU A 69 -2.03 -14.74 0.59
CA LEU A 69 -3.47 -14.77 0.92
C LEU A 69 -4.08 -16.18 0.81
N SER A 70 -3.60 -17.01 -0.11
CA SER A 70 -4.02 -18.41 -0.20
C SER A 70 -3.57 -19.22 1.02
N LEU A 71 -2.35 -18.99 1.50
CA LEU A 71 -1.85 -19.56 2.75
C LEU A 71 -2.67 -19.07 3.95
N ARG A 72 -2.94 -17.76 4.02
CA ARG A 72 -3.84 -17.17 5.03
C ARG A 72 -5.19 -17.88 5.05
N ALA A 73 -5.84 -17.99 3.89
CA ALA A 73 -7.15 -18.62 3.77
C ALA A 73 -7.13 -20.11 4.10
N ARG A 74 -6.02 -20.81 3.84
CA ARG A 74 -5.84 -22.21 4.26
C ARG A 74 -5.74 -22.32 5.78
N LEU A 75 -4.93 -21.47 6.41
CA LEU A 75 -4.73 -21.40 7.87
C LEU A 75 -6.04 -21.07 8.59
N THR A 76 -6.81 -20.10 8.09
CA THR A 76 -8.11 -19.72 8.68
C THR A 76 -9.13 -20.85 8.57
N ARG A 77 -9.24 -21.52 7.41
CA ARG A 77 -10.22 -22.61 7.21
C ARG A 77 -9.92 -23.86 8.05
N ALA A 78 -8.64 -24.18 8.25
CA ALA A 78 -8.24 -25.30 9.10
C ALA A 78 -8.52 -25.05 10.59
N GLY A 79 -8.78 -23.79 10.99
CA GLY A 79 -9.07 -23.38 12.36
C GLY A 79 -10.46 -23.76 12.88
N ASN A 80 -11.32 -24.44 12.11
CA ASN A 80 -12.68 -24.78 12.53
C ASN A 80 -12.77 -25.88 13.63
N GLY A 81 -11.64 -26.37 14.13
CA GLY A 81 -11.56 -27.25 15.32
C GLY A 81 -10.52 -26.84 16.38
N HIS A 82 -9.63 -25.89 16.07
CA HIS A 82 -8.65 -25.28 16.98
C HIS A 82 -8.57 -23.80 16.63
N SER A 83 -8.77 -22.87 17.57
CA SER A 83 -8.82 -21.44 17.24
C SER A 83 -7.48 -20.96 16.68
N THR A 84 -7.42 -20.80 15.36
CA THR A 84 -6.23 -20.33 14.66
C THR A 84 -6.36 -18.84 14.44
N ARG A 85 -5.63 -18.01 15.20
CA ARG A 85 -5.59 -16.56 14.99
C ARG A 85 -4.63 -16.27 13.85
N THR A 86 -5.16 -15.68 12.78
CA THR A 86 -4.37 -15.33 11.59
C THR A 86 -4.38 -13.81 11.40
N LEU A 87 -3.21 -13.21 11.24
CA LEU A 87 -3.02 -11.79 10.94
C LEU A 87 -2.33 -11.62 9.58
N TYR A 88 -2.69 -10.57 8.85
CA TYR A 88 -2.05 -10.18 7.61
C TYR A 88 -1.63 -8.72 7.69
N LEU A 89 -0.36 -8.46 7.42
CA LEU A 89 0.22 -7.12 7.38
C LEU A 89 0.79 -6.85 6.00
N ASP A 90 0.41 -5.72 5.40
CA ASP A 90 1.17 -5.12 4.29
C ASP A 90 2.23 -4.19 4.90
N ALA A 91 3.49 -4.45 4.57
CA ALA A 91 4.61 -3.68 5.08
C ALA A 91 4.52 -2.20 4.65
N PRO A 92 4.62 -1.23 5.58
CA PRO A 92 4.77 0.17 5.20
C PRO A 92 6.12 0.39 4.52
N ALA A 93 6.21 1.43 3.69
CA ALA A 93 7.46 1.90 3.08
C ALA A 93 8.32 2.69 4.07
N ASP A 94 8.61 2.08 5.23
CA ASP A 94 9.28 2.72 6.37
C ASP A 94 9.98 1.66 7.25
N THR A 95 9.74 1.66 8.56
CA THR A 95 10.45 0.87 9.58
C THR A 95 9.62 -0.28 10.16
N PHE A 96 10.23 -1.19 10.93
CA PHE A 96 9.50 -2.21 11.69
C PHE A 96 8.65 -1.59 12.80
N VAL A 97 9.05 -0.45 13.34
CA VAL A 97 8.22 0.35 14.27
C VAL A 97 6.90 0.76 13.61
N ALA A 98 6.96 1.25 12.38
CA ALA A 98 5.77 1.63 11.62
C ALA A 98 4.88 0.41 11.36
N LEU A 99 5.47 -0.73 10.97
CA LEU A 99 4.74 -2.00 10.80
C LEU A 99 3.99 -2.38 12.09
N TYR A 100 4.67 -2.31 13.22
CA TYR A 100 4.09 -2.66 14.52
C TYR A 100 2.93 -1.73 14.91
N ARG A 101 3.18 -0.42 14.96
CA ARG A 101 2.23 0.58 15.47
C ARG A 101 1.04 0.79 14.54
N GLN A 102 1.26 0.76 13.22
CA GLN A 102 0.23 1.16 12.24
C GLN A 102 -0.55 -0.03 11.69
N ARG A 103 -0.03 -1.26 11.81
CA ARG A 103 -0.63 -2.46 11.21
C ARG A 103 -0.83 -3.58 12.22
N PHE A 104 0.18 -3.93 12.99
CA PHE A 104 0.10 -5.11 13.86
C PHE A 104 -0.78 -4.89 15.09
N VAL A 105 -0.46 -3.90 15.93
CA VAL A 105 -1.14 -3.71 17.22
C VAL A 105 -2.61 -3.28 17.06
N VAL A 106 -2.93 -2.61 15.95
CA VAL A 106 -4.29 -2.17 15.61
C VAL A 106 -5.24 -3.35 15.33
N GLU A 107 -4.70 -4.48 14.88
CA GLU A 107 -5.47 -5.71 14.64
C GLU A 107 -5.72 -6.53 15.92
N LEU A 108 -5.21 -6.06 17.07
CA LEU A 108 -5.35 -6.71 18.36
C LEU A 108 -6.37 -5.95 19.23
N ARG A 109 -7.18 -6.70 19.96
CA ARG A 109 -8.09 -6.15 20.96
C ARG A 109 -7.49 -6.31 22.35
N LYS A 110 -7.65 -5.29 23.19
CA LYS A 110 -7.21 -5.27 24.58
C LYS A 110 -7.71 -6.50 25.36
N SER A 111 -8.99 -6.82 25.23
CA SER A 111 -9.63 -7.98 25.86
C SER A 111 -8.98 -9.30 25.47
N ASP A 112 -8.72 -9.48 24.17
CA ASP A 112 -8.19 -10.72 23.61
C ASP A 112 -6.76 -10.94 24.12
N VAL A 113 -5.94 -9.89 24.17
CA VAL A 113 -4.59 -9.97 24.73
C VAL A 113 -4.63 -10.30 26.21
N ARG A 114 -5.55 -9.68 26.97
CA ARG A 114 -5.68 -9.91 28.42
C ARG A 114 -6.07 -11.36 28.71
N GLU A 115 -7.01 -11.90 27.96
CA GLU A 115 -7.41 -13.31 28.03
C GLU A 115 -6.22 -14.23 27.79
N ARG A 116 -5.40 -13.97 26.76
CA ARG A 116 -4.20 -14.79 26.47
C ARG A 116 -3.14 -14.73 27.56
N VAL A 117 -2.93 -13.57 28.16
CA VAL A 117 -2.02 -13.45 29.30
C VAL A 117 -2.56 -14.20 30.52
N SER A 118 -3.86 -14.14 30.76
CA SER A 118 -4.54 -14.90 31.82
C SER A 118 -4.44 -16.40 31.60
N ASP A 119 -4.67 -16.87 30.37
CA ASP A 119 -4.49 -18.28 29.98
C ASP A 119 -3.04 -18.73 30.21
N TYR A 120 -2.07 -17.91 29.82
CA TYR A 120 -0.65 -18.19 30.05
C TYR A 120 -0.27 -18.24 31.52
N TYR A 121 -0.86 -17.38 32.34
CA TYR A 121 -0.70 -17.43 33.78
C TYR A 121 -1.34 -18.69 34.39
N ALA A 122 -2.54 -19.08 33.93
CA ALA A 122 -3.23 -20.28 34.39
C ALA A 122 -2.41 -21.57 34.15
N ASP A 123 -1.67 -21.66 33.05
CA ASP A 123 -0.76 -22.78 32.82
C ASP A 123 0.41 -22.84 33.81
N ILE A 124 0.97 -21.68 34.17
CA ILE A 124 2.06 -21.61 35.16
C ILE A 124 1.54 -22.05 36.52
N VAL A 125 0.33 -21.65 36.89
CA VAL A 125 -0.34 -22.12 38.10
C VAL A 125 -0.59 -23.63 38.03
N ALA A 126 -1.07 -24.14 36.88
CA ALA A 126 -1.32 -25.55 36.67
C ALA A 126 -0.05 -26.40 36.77
N ASP A 127 1.08 -25.93 36.20
CA ASP A 127 2.38 -26.58 36.30
C ASP A 127 2.83 -26.70 37.77
N SER A 128 2.67 -25.63 38.56
CA SER A 128 3.00 -25.62 39.99
C SER A 128 2.13 -26.59 40.81
N LEU A 129 0.88 -26.78 40.41
CA LEU A 129 -0.07 -27.72 41.04
C LEU A 129 0.07 -29.16 40.54
N ALA A 130 0.74 -29.41 39.42
CA ALA A 130 0.83 -30.74 38.81
C ALA A 130 1.73 -31.71 39.60
N ASP A 131 2.62 -31.19 40.45
CA ASP A 131 3.57 -31.99 41.22
C ASP A 131 2.94 -32.80 42.37
N SER A 132 1.64 -32.58 42.65
CA SER A 132 0.91 -33.27 43.71
C SER A 132 -0.36 -33.94 43.17
N GLU A 133 -0.53 -35.23 43.47
CA GLU A 133 -1.72 -36.00 43.08
C GLU A 133 -3.02 -35.38 43.63
N LEU A 134 -2.96 -34.71 44.79
CA LEU A 134 -4.11 -34.07 45.43
C LEU A 134 -4.59 -32.81 44.69
N THR A 135 -3.74 -32.21 43.86
CA THR A 135 -4.02 -30.98 43.11
C THR A 135 -4.10 -31.20 41.61
N ALA A 136 -3.97 -32.45 41.15
CA ALA A 136 -4.00 -32.83 39.74
C ALA A 136 -5.31 -32.44 39.05
N GLU A 137 -6.46 -32.62 39.71
CA GLU A 137 -7.77 -32.20 39.17
C GLU A 137 -7.86 -30.68 39.00
N ALA A 138 -7.33 -29.91 39.96
CA ALA A 138 -7.31 -28.45 39.87
C ALA A 138 -6.36 -27.97 38.77
N ALA A 139 -5.20 -28.61 38.61
CA ALA A 139 -4.29 -28.35 37.51
C ALA A 139 -4.96 -28.62 36.14
N GLU A 140 -5.71 -29.71 36.02
CA GLU A 140 -6.43 -30.00 34.78
C GLU A 140 -7.54 -28.99 34.49
N ARG A 141 -8.32 -28.62 35.52
CA ARG A 141 -9.36 -27.58 35.38
C ARG A 141 -8.81 -26.21 35.01
N LEU A 142 -7.58 -25.88 35.43
CA LEU A 142 -6.87 -24.67 35.00
C LEU A 142 -6.44 -24.76 33.54
N ARG A 143 -6.01 -25.93 33.06
CA ARG A 143 -5.66 -26.16 31.65
C ARG A 143 -6.88 -26.12 30.74
N THR A 144 -8.04 -26.62 31.20
CA THR A 144 -9.31 -26.55 30.48
C THR A 144 -10.02 -25.20 30.61
N ARG A 145 -9.45 -24.26 31.38
CA ARG A 145 -9.99 -22.90 31.62
C ARG A 145 -11.34 -22.88 32.35
N ASP A 146 -11.64 -23.93 33.11
CA ASP A 146 -12.87 -24.02 33.91
C ASP A 146 -12.80 -23.24 35.24
N VAL A 147 -11.59 -22.80 35.63
CA VAL A 147 -11.34 -22.10 36.88
C VAL A 147 -10.44 -20.89 36.63
N ASP A 148 -10.80 -19.77 37.26
CA ASP A 148 -9.97 -18.56 37.28
C ASP A 148 -8.65 -18.79 38.03
N PRO A 149 -7.49 -18.46 37.43
CA PRO A 149 -6.18 -18.71 38.04
C PRO A 149 -5.98 -17.99 39.37
N HIS A 150 -6.49 -16.77 39.54
CA HIS A 150 -6.36 -16.04 40.81
C HIS A 150 -7.17 -16.69 41.93
N SER A 151 -8.31 -17.28 41.61
CA SER A 151 -9.12 -18.04 42.56
C SER A 151 -8.44 -19.34 42.98
N ALA A 152 -7.78 -20.05 42.06
CA ALA A 152 -6.99 -21.23 42.40
C ALA A 152 -5.78 -20.87 43.30
N VAL A 153 -5.04 -19.81 42.97
CA VAL A 153 -3.90 -19.33 43.78
C VAL A 153 -4.34 -19.04 45.22
N ARG A 154 -5.48 -18.36 45.42
CA ARG A 154 -6.03 -18.08 46.76
C ARG A 154 -6.49 -19.35 47.47
N ALA A 155 -7.15 -20.26 46.78
CA ALA A 155 -7.69 -21.49 47.36
C ALA A 155 -6.58 -22.43 47.87
N PHE A 156 -5.47 -22.55 47.14
CA PHE A 156 -4.35 -23.42 47.48
C PHE A 156 -3.23 -22.71 48.26
N GLY A 157 -3.38 -21.41 48.56
CA GLY A 157 -2.40 -20.63 49.31
C GLY A 157 -1.04 -20.51 48.60
N LEU A 158 -1.04 -20.48 47.27
CA LEU A 158 0.18 -20.36 46.49
C LEU A 158 0.78 -18.96 46.61
N MET A 159 2.10 -18.86 46.54
CA MET A 159 2.79 -17.56 46.53
C MET A 159 2.66 -16.90 45.16
N GLU A 160 1.71 -15.97 45.01
CA GLU A 160 1.46 -15.24 43.76
C GLU A 160 2.71 -14.52 43.23
N SER A 161 3.55 -13.98 44.11
CA SER A 161 4.81 -13.33 43.73
C SER A 161 5.78 -14.27 43.02
N ALA A 162 5.87 -15.53 43.44
CA ALA A 162 6.73 -16.53 42.81
C ALA A 162 6.20 -16.93 41.42
N LEU A 163 4.88 -17.06 41.29
CA LEU A 163 4.23 -17.39 40.01
C LEU A 163 4.35 -16.24 38.98
N LEU A 164 4.21 -14.99 39.42
CA LEU A 164 4.43 -13.82 38.57
C LEU A 164 5.91 -13.67 38.18
N GLN A 165 6.85 -13.99 39.05
CA GLN A 165 8.27 -14.03 38.70
C GLN A 165 8.56 -15.13 37.66
N GLU A 166 7.91 -16.29 37.77
CA GLU A 166 8.02 -17.36 36.78
C GLU A 166 7.41 -16.94 35.43
N LEU A 167 6.27 -16.23 35.44
CA LEU A 167 5.69 -15.62 34.24
C LEU A 167 6.67 -14.66 33.57
N GLN A 168 7.23 -13.72 34.34
CA GLN A 168 8.23 -12.76 33.86
C GLN A 168 9.46 -13.47 33.30
N ARG A 169 9.96 -14.50 33.99
CA ARG A 169 11.12 -15.29 33.55
C ARG A 169 10.83 -16.03 32.25
N ARG A 170 9.67 -16.67 32.11
CA ARG A 170 9.30 -17.39 30.88
C ARG A 170 9.12 -16.44 29.69
N LEU A 171 8.54 -15.25 29.91
CA LEU A 171 8.41 -14.23 28.88
C LEU A 171 9.77 -13.62 28.49
N GLY A 172 10.64 -13.38 29.48
CA GLY A 172 12.00 -12.85 29.28
C GLY A 172 12.99 -13.84 28.64
N VAL A 173 12.65 -15.13 28.49
CA VAL A 173 13.43 -16.04 27.64
C VAL A 173 13.22 -15.73 26.15
N VAL A 174 12.05 -15.17 25.82
CA VAL A 174 11.64 -14.89 24.44
C VAL A 174 11.96 -13.44 24.06
N THR A 175 11.98 -12.52 25.03
CA THR A 175 12.37 -11.12 24.85
C THR A 175 13.65 -10.80 25.62
N GLU A 176 14.61 -10.13 24.98
CA GLU A 176 15.74 -9.56 25.72
C GLU A 176 15.34 -8.33 26.55
N ASN A 177 14.11 -7.85 26.36
CA ASN A 177 13.52 -6.78 27.12
C ASN A 177 12.63 -7.31 28.26
N ALA A 178 13.09 -7.13 29.50
CA ALA A 178 12.37 -7.51 30.71
C ALA A 178 11.08 -6.70 30.94
N ALA A 179 10.95 -5.52 30.30
CA ALA A 179 9.77 -4.66 30.42
C ALA A 179 8.49 -5.38 29.98
N PHE A 180 8.55 -6.22 28.95
CA PHE A 180 7.37 -6.99 28.51
C PHE A 180 6.86 -7.97 29.58
N GLY A 181 7.77 -8.68 30.25
CA GLY A 181 7.40 -9.57 31.34
C GLY A 181 6.71 -8.82 32.48
N THR A 182 7.28 -7.68 32.89
CA THR A 182 6.71 -6.82 33.93
C THR A 182 5.35 -6.27 33.51
N ALA A 183 5.26 -5.71 32.30
CA ALA A 183 4.02 -5.11 31.76
C ALA A 183 2.89 -6.14 31.67
N LEU A 184 3.14 -7.33 31.13
CA LEU A 184 2.13 -8.38 31.02
C LEU A 184 1.70 -8.92 32.39
N GLY A 185 2.62 -9.00 33.36
CA GLY A 185 2.25 -9.31 34.75
C GLY A 185 1.34 -8.25 35.38
N LEU A 186 1.57 -6.97 35.08
CA LEU A 186 0.69 -5.87 35.51
C LEU A 186 -0.64 -5.87 34.76
N PHE A 187 -0.68 -6.37 33.52
CA PHE A 187 -1.90 -6.40 32.70
C PHE A 187 -3.02 -7.25 33.30
N LEU A 188 -2.67 -8.23 34.13
CA LEU A 188 -3.62 -9.04 34.90
C LEU A 188 -4.32 -8.23 35.99
N ARG A 189 -3.75 -7.09 36.41
CA ARG A 189 -4.29 -6.20 37.43
C ARG A 189 -5.18 -5.13 36.78
N PRO A 190 -6.46 -5.03 37.15
CA PRO A 190 -7.39 -4.08 36.52
C PRO A 190 -6.90 -2.63 36.56
N GLU A 191 -6.17 -2.23 37.61
CA GLU A 191 -5.72 -0.84 37.79
C GLU A 191 -4.65 -0.40 36.79
N PHE A 192 -3.92 -1.34 36.18
CA PHE A 192 -2.85 -1.07 35.22
C PHE A 192 -3.23 -1.41 33.78
N GLU A 193 -4.45 -1.91 33.55
CA GLU A 193 -4.85 -2.47 32.27
C GLU A 193 -4.77 -1.43 31.14
N ASP A 194 -5.31 -0.23 31.35
CA ASP A 194 -5.26 0.85 30.36
C ASP A 194 -3.83 1.34 30.13
N ALA A 195 -3.06 1.56 31.21
CA ALA A 195 -1.68 2.04 31.12
C ALA A 195 -0.78 1.07 30.33
N VAL A 196 -0.89 -0.23 30.60
CA VAL A 196 -0.12 -1.26 29.87
C VAL A 196 -0.58 -1.35 28.41
N TRP A 197 -1.89 -1.25 28.15
CA TRP A 197 -2.40 -1.29 26.79
C TRP A 197 -1.88 -0.12 25.94
N GLU A 198 -1.90 1.10 26.48
CA GLU A 198 -1.38 2.28 25.79
C GLU A 198 0.15 2.16 25.54
N TRP A 199 0.90 1.64 26.51
CA TRP A 199 2.32 1.32 26.30
C TRP A 199 2.54 0.27 25.20
N LEU A 200 1.74 -0.81 25.17
CA LEU A 200 1.79 -1.82 24.10
C LEU A 200 1.46 -1.22 22.73
N ARG A 201 0.60 -0.18 22.65
CA ARG A 201 0.37 0.57 21.40
C ARG A 201 1.54 1.45 20.97
N GLY A 202 2.58 1.53 21.79
CA GLY A 202 3.79 2.30 21.54
C GLY A 202 3.77 3.70 22.14
N HIS A 203 2.80 4.03 23.01
CA HIS A 203 2.84 5.29 23.75
C HIS A 203 3.92 5.26 24.85
N ALA A 204 4.31 6.44 25.33
CA ALA A 204 5.24 6.54 26.46
C ALA A 204 4.64 5.87 27.71
N PRO A 205 5.45 5.22 28.55
CA PRO A 205 4.95 4.58 29.74
C PRO A 205 4.40 5.62 30.73
N ASP A 206 3.23 5.32 31.30
CA ASP A 206 2.66 6.09 32.41
C ASP A 206 3.63 6.10 33.63
N PRO A 207 3.64 7.16 34.47
CA PRO A 207 4.46 7.20 35.68
C PRO A 207 4.38 5.94 36.55
N ALA A 208 3.20 5.33 36.65
CA ALA A 208 3.02 4.11 37.44
C ALA A 208 3.74 2.89 36.83
N LEU A 209 3.91 2.85 35.50
CA LEU A 209 4.72 1.84 34.82
C LEU A 209 6.22 2.16 34.92
N ALA A 210 6.60 3.43 34.84
CA ALA A 210 7.98 3.89 35.00
C ALA A 210 8.55 3.55 36.39
N GLU A 211 7.76 3.75 37.46
CA GLU A 211 8.12 3.33 38.83
C GLU A 211 8.38 1.83 38.97
N ARG A 212 7.86 1.02 38.04
CA ARG A 212 8.00 -0.44 38.00
C ARG A 212 9.07 -0.91 37.01
N GLY A 213 9.87 0.03 36.47
CA GLY A 213 11.01 -0.26 35.60
C GLY A 213 10.70 -0.29 34.10
N ILE A 214 9.50 0.12 33.68
CA ILE A 214 9.15 0.27 32.25
C ILE A 214 9.39 1.73 31.87
N THR A 215 10.60 2.05 31.41
CA THR A 215 11.04 3.44 31.19
C THR A 215 11.01 3.89 29.74
N GLU A 216 10.95 2.96 28.79
CA GLU A 216 11.06 3.23 27.36
C GLU A 216 9.78 2.85 26.61
N ALA A 217 9.49 3.59 25.54
CA ALA A 217 8.39 3.29 24.64
C ALA A 217 8.81 2.21 23.61
N ILE A 218 7.82 1.62 22.92
CA ILE A 218 8.08 0.71 21.80
C ILE A 218 8.28 1.56 20.52
N ASP A 219 9.42 2.25 20.43
CA ASP A 219 9.75 3.22 19.37
C ASP A 219 10.98 2.86 18.53
N THR A 220 11.57 1.68 18.74
CA THR A 220 12.70 1.17 17.96
C THR A 220 12.33 -0.13 17.25
N ASP A 221 12.99 -0.42 16.12
CA ASP A 221 12.73 -1.66 15.36
C ASP A 221 12.94 -2.90 16.22
N THR A 222 13.97 -2.88 17.06
CA THR A 222 14.29 -3.97 17.98
C THR A 222 13.13 -4.22 18.94
N THR A 223 12.65 -3.18 19.64
CA THR A 223 11.56 -3.34 20.62
C THR A 223 10.23 -3.68 19.95
N ALA A 224 9.98 -3.17 18.74
CA ALA A 224 8.82 -3.53 17.93
C ALA A 224 8.82 -5.01 17.50
N LEU A 225 9.95 -5.53 17.04
CA LEU A 225 10.09 -6.94 16.66
C LEU A 225 9.98 -7.87 17.87
N GLU A 226 10.57 -7.47 19.01
CA GLU A 226 10.40 -8.19 20.28
C GLU A 226 8.93 -8.25 20.71
N ALA A 227 8.20 -7.13 20.60
CA ALA A 227 6.78 -7.09 20.89
C ALA A 227 6.00 -8.11 20.03
N ILE A 228 6.24 -8.15 18.71
CA ILE A 228 5.61 -9.15 17.82
C ILE A 228 5.93 -10.57 18.29
N GLY A 229 7.17 -10.83 18.71
CA GLY A 229 7.60 -12.11 19.27
C GLY A 229 6.83 -12.52 20.52
N VAL A 230 6.58 -11.58 21.44
CA VAL A 230 5.75 -11.80 22.64
C VAL A 230 4.36 -12.26 22.26
N PHE A 231 3.70 -11.56 21.33
CA PHE A 231 2.36 -11.93 20.88
C PHE A 231 2.36 -13.30 20.18
N ALA A 232 3.40 -13.61 19.40
CA ALA A 232 3.54 -14.93 18.80
C ALA A 232 3.63 -16.05 19.86
N LEU A 233 4.32 -15.80 20.97
CA LEU A 233 4.38 -16.73 22.10
C LEU A 233 3.03 -16.89 22.80
N LEU A 234 2.36 -15.77 23.10
CA LEU A 234 1.06 -15.76 23.78
C LEU A 234 -0.02 -16.48 22.97
N HIS A 235 -0.04 -16.29 21.65
CA HIS A 235 -1.04 -16.91 20.78
C HIS A 235 -0.64 -18.28 20.21
N GLY A 236 0.65 -18.62 20.19
CA GLY A 236 1.16 -19.86 19.58
C GLY A 236 1.12 -21.09 20.49
N ARG A 237 0.86 -20.90 21.79
CA ARG A 237 0.79 -21.98 22.77
C ARG A 237 -0.65 -22.39 23.08
N GLN A 238 -0.80 -23.45 23.90
CA GLN A 238 -2.08 -23.81 24.56
C GLN A 238 -3.16 -24.38 23.63
N GLY A 239 -2.75 -25.09 22.58
CA GLY A 239 -3.70 -25.61 21.58
C GLY A 239 -4.28 -24.53 20.66
N HIS A 240 -3.89 -23.27 20.85
CA HIS A 240 -4.13 -22.20 19.90
C HIS A 240 -3.00 -22.15 18.88
N ARG A 241 -3.36 -21.80 17.65
CA ARG A 241 -2.39 -21.60 16.57
C ARG A 241 -2.35 -20.13 16.23
N PHE A 242 -1.15 -19.62 16.04
CA PHE A 242 -0.94 -18.25 15.61
C PHE A 242 -0.28 -18.25 14.24
N ALA A 243 -0.82 -17.46 13.33
CA ALA A 243 -0.24 -17.26 12.02
C ALA A 243 -0.11 -15.76 11.71
N LEU A 244 1.09 -15.35 11.29
CA LEU A 244 1.37 -13.99 10.86
C LEU A 244 1.85 -14.01 9.41
N VAL A 245 1.20 -13.21 8.57
CA VAL A 245 1.62 -12.98 7.17
C VAL A 245 2.12 -11.55 7.06
N ILE A 246 3.35 -11.36 6.60
CA ILE A 246 3.95 -10.05 6.30
C ILE A 246 4.25 -10.02 4.81
N ASP A 247 3.53 -9.18 4.06
CA ASP A 247 3.72 -8.97 2.63
C ASP A 247 4.54 -7.70 2.33
N GLU A 248 5.15 -7.67 1.15
CA GLU A 248 5.97 -6.57 0.62
C GLU A 248 7.14 -6.17 1.54
N LEU A 249 7.80 -7.16 2.17
CA LEU A 249 8.87 -6.95 3.16
C LEU A 249 10.09 -6.20 2.59
N GLU A 250 10.30 -6.20 1.27
CA GLU A 250 11.32 -5.38 0.60
C GLU A 250 11.20 -3.89 0.94
N LYS A 251 10.00 -3.40 1.28
CA LYS A 251 9.79 -2.00 1.63
C LYS A 251 10.50 -1.56 2.92
N ILE A 252 10.76 -2.50 3.83
CA ILE A 252 11.39 -2.27 5.14
C ILE A 252 12.86 -2.70 5.12
N LEU A 253 13.20 -3.74 4.36
CA LEU A 253 14.55 -4.33 4.36
C LEU A 253 15.44 -3.85 3.21
N SER A 254 14.89 -3.25 2.15
CA SER A 254 15.65 -2.82 0.97
C SER A 254 15.93 -1.30 0.99
N PRO A 255 16.97 -0.84 0.27
CA PRO A 255 17.28 0.58 0.15
C PRO A 255 16.06 1.43 -0.27
N PRO A 256 15.85 2.61 0.34
CA PRO A 256 16.79 3.38 1.16
C PRO A 256 16.86 2.99 2.65
N HIS A 257 15.98 2.11 3.14
CA HIS A 257 15.87 1.76 4.56
C HIS A 257 16.69 0.51 4.88
N VAL A 258 18.02 0.60 4.80
CA VAL A 258 18.87 -0.52 5.24
C VAL A 258 18.77 -0.61 6.76
N PRO A 259 18.24 -1.71 7.33
CA PRO A 259 18.06 -1.81 8.77
C PRO A 259 19.43 -1.82 9.47
N GLY A 260 19.48 -1.23 10.66
CA GLY A 260 20.66 -1.33 11.50
C GLY A 260 20.95 -2.77 11.90
N ALA A 261 22.20 -3.07 12.29
CA ALA A 261 22.60 -4.41 12.74
C ALA A 261 21.73 -4.94 13.89
N GLY A 262 21.24 -4.04 14.77
CA GLY A 262 20.29 -4.37 15.83
C GLY A 262 18.95 -4.89 15.32
N SER A 263 18.35 -4.21 14.33
CA SER A 263 17.08 -4.62 13.71
C SER A 263 17.19 -5.99 13.03
N VAL A 264 18.31 -6.24 12.34
CA VAL A 264 18.57 -7.53 11.70
C VAL A 264 18.69 -8.65 12.73
N LEU A 265 19.40 -8.42 13.84
CA LEU A 265 19.51 -9.38 14.94
C LEU A 265 18.16 -9.64 15.62
N ALA A 266 17.36 -8.59 15.84
CA ALA A 266 16.02 -8.70 16.40
C ALA A 266 15.09 -9.50 15.47
N PHE A 267 15.17 -9.26 14.16
CA PHE A 267 14.41 -10.01 13.16
C PHE A 267 14.84 -11.48 13.14
N LYS A 268 16.14 -11.74 13.21
CA LYS A 268 16.68 -13.10 13.35
C LYS A 268 16.10 -13.81 14.58
N LYS A 269 16.01 -13.15 15.73
CA LYS A 269 15.40 -13.70 16.95
C LYS A 269 13.90 -13.94 16.76
N LEU A 270 13.19 -13.02 16.10
CA LEU A 270 11.77 -13.20 15.78
C LEU A 270 11.52 -14.54 15.05
N LEU A 271 12.38 -14.91 14.09
CA LEU A 271 12.27 -16.20 13.40
C LEU A 271 12.41 -17.41 14.36
N GLU A 272 13.30 -17.32 15.35
CA GLU A 272 13.44 -18.34 16.40
C GLU A 272 12.19 -18.42 17.25
N VAL A 273 11.68 -17.26 17.67
CA VAL A 273 10.51 -17.16 18.53
C VAL A 273 9.31 -17.79 17.85
N PHE A 274 9.06 -17.49 16.57
CA PHE A 274 7.96 -18.14 15.84
C PHE A 274 8.12 -19.66 15.79
N SER A 275 9.34 -20.14 15.48
CA SER A 275 9.65 -21.57 15.42
C SER A 275 9.49 -22.26 16.78
N GLY A 276 9.90 -21.63 17.88
CA GLY A 276 9.81 -22.16 19.24
C GLY A 276 8.44 -21.99 19.90
N ALA A 277 7.66 -21.01 19.45
CA ALA A 277 6.33 -20.72 19.98
C ALA A 277 5.23 -21.62 19.42
N GLY A 278 5.49 -22.42 18.39
CA GLY A 278 4.43 -23.14 17.68
C GLY A 278 3.67 -22.28 16.66
N ALA A 279 4.17 -21.08 16.34
CA ALA A 279 3.53 -20.12 15.45
C ALA A 279 3.99 -20.27 13.99
N PHE A 280 3.16 -19.79 13.05
CA PHE A 280 3.42 -19.83 11.62
C PHE A 280 3.73 -18.43 11.08
N LEU A 281 4.89 -18.24 10.47
CA LEU A 281 5.28 -16.95 9.88
C LEU A 281 5.40 -17.09 8.36
N VAL A 282 4.64 -16.27 7.63
CA VAL A 282 4.75 -16.13 6.17
C VAL A 282 5.39 -14.78 5.88
N LEU A 283 6.54 -14.81 5.20
CA LEU A 283 7.24 -13.63 4.71
C LEU A 283 7.08 -13.57 3.20
N SER A 284 6.69 -12.43 2.63
CA SER A 284 6.57 -12.25 1.20
C SER A 284 7.28 -10.98 0.74
N GLY A 285 8.02 -11.09 -0.38
CA GLY A 285 8.71 -9.94 -0.96
C GLY A 285 9.63 -10.25 -2.15
N LEU A 286 10.44 -9.27 -2.55
CA LEU A 286 11.43 -9.40 -3.63
C LEU A 286 12.64 -10.30 -3.26
N PRO A 287 13.37 -10.87 -4.24
CA PRO A 287 14.61 -11.60 -3.98
C PRO A 287 15.59 -10.86 -3.06
N ASP A 288 15.73 -9.56 -3.24
CA ASP A 288 16.62 -8.67 -2.51
C ASP A 288 16.45 -8.75 -0.99
N PHE A 289 15.22 -8.96 -0.47
CA PHE A 289 15.05 -9.02 0.98
C PHE A 289 15.70 -10.26 1.57
N LEU A 290 15.73 -11.39 0.85
CA LEU A 290 16.45 -12.58 1.32
C LEU A 290 17.96 -12.35 1.27
N GLU A 291 18.45 -11.61 0.29
CA GLU A 291 19.87 -11.29 0.17
C GLU A 291 20.33 -10.33 1.27
N ALA A 292 19.44 -9.45 1.73
CA ALA A 292 19.66 -8.58 2.88
C ALA A 292 19.73 -9.33 4.22
N LEU A 293 19.20 -10.56 4.31
CA LEU A 293 19.24 -11.35 5.53
C LEU A 293 20.60 -12.06 5.71
N PRO A 294 21.19 -12.03 6.92
CA PRO A 294 22.33 -12.85 7.26
C PRO A 294 22.09 -14.35 7.00
N GLU A 295 23.16 -15.10 6.73
CA GLU A 295 23.07 -16.52 6.38
C GLU A 295 22.38 -17.36 7.47
N ASP A 296 22.69 -17.10 8.74
CA ASP A 296 22.08 -17.77 9.88
C ASP A 296 20.58 -17.47 10.04
N ALA A 297 20.12 -16.26 9.68
CA ALA A 297 18.70 -15.93 9.62
C ALA A 297 18.01 -16.68 8.47
N ARG A 298 18.64 -16.77 7.29
CA ARG A 298 18.10 -17.52 6.14
C ARG A 298 17.95 -19.00 6.45
N GLN A 299 18.90 -19.61 7.16
CA GLN A 299 18.86 -21.03 7.55
C GLN A 299 17.66 -21.38 8.46
N ARG A 300 17.02 -20.38 9.08
CA ARG A 300 15.83 -20.57 9.92
C ARG A 300 14.52 -20.53 9.14
N ILE A 301 14.57 -20.15 7.86
CA ILE A 301 13.41 -20.22 6.98
C ILE A 301 13.29 -21.66 6.50
N GLY A 302 12.38 -22.42 7.11
CA GLY A 302 12.22 -23.85 6.81
C GLY A 302 11.72 -24.15 5.40
N CYS A 303 11.06 -23.18 4.75
CA CYS A 303 10.66 -23.30 3.35
C CYS A 303 10.82 -21.98 2.59
N ILE A 304 11.60 -21.97 1.51
CA ILE A 304 11.67 -20.86 0.57
C ILE A 304 10.95 -21.30 -0.71
N VAL A 305 9.89 -20.57 -1.05
CA VAL A 305 9.07 -20.79 -2.24
C VAL A 305 9.30 -19.65 -3.20
N LYS A 306 9.65 -20.00 -4.44
CA LYS A 306 9.78 -19.04 -5.53
C LYS A 306 8.65 -19.27 -6.53
N PRO A 307 7.60 -18.44 -6.56
CA PRO A 307 6.56 -18.53 -7.57
C PRO A 307 7.20 -18.45 -8.96
N SER A 308 6.94 -19.46 -9.79
CA SER A 308 7.43 -19.52 -11.17
C SER A 308 6.51 -18.74 -12.10
N ALA A 309 7.03 -18.37 -13.27
CA ALA A 309 6.21 -17.99 -14.40
C ALA A 309 5.15 -19.06 -14.68
N LEU A 310 3.94 -18.64 -15.05
CA LEU A 310 2.85 -19.54 -15.43
C LEU A 310 3.14 -20.15 -16.79
N SER A 311 2.98 -21.47 -16.90
CA SER A 311 3.04 -22.16 -18.18
C SER A 311 1.73 -21.99 -18.99
N VAL A 312 1.76 -22.43 -20.25
CA VAL A 312 0.56 -22.54 -21.09
C VAL A 312 -0.46 -23.47 -20.44
N ALA A 313 -0.02 -24.62 -19.90
CA ALA A 313 -0.88 -25.58 -19.21
C ALA A 313 -1.53 -24.98 -17.94
N ASP A 314 -0.77 -24.21 -17.16
CA ASP A 314 -1.26 -23.50 -15.98
C ASP A 314 -2.35 -22.48 -16.37
N THR A 315 -2.12 -21.73 -17.45
CA THR A 315 -3.04 -20.71 -17.93
C THR A 315 -4.31 -21.30 -18.54
N LEU A 316 -4.20 -22.39 -19.30
CA LEU A 316 -5.36 -23.14 -19.79
C LEU A 316 -6.21 -23.66 -18.63
N THR A 317 -5.58 -24.19 -17.59
CA THR A 317 -6.28 -24.66 -16.38
C THR A 317 -7.01 -23.50 -15.71
N TYR A 318 -6.35 -22.35 -15.55
CA TYR A 318 -6.96 -21.14 -15.00
C TYR A 318 -8.19 -20.67 -15.78
N VAL A 319 -8.11 -20.61 -17.11
CA VAL A 319 -9.24 -20.20 -17.97
C VAL A 319 -10.43 -21.15 -17.78
N ARG A 320 -10.17 -22.46 -17.78
CA ARG A 320 -11.22 -23.48 -17.57
C ARG A 320 -11.86 -23.37 -16.18
N ASP A 321 -11.05 -23.16 -15.14
CA ASP A 321 -11.54 -23.03 -13.77
C ASP A 321 -12.34 -21.74 -13.56
N ALA A 322 -11.89 -20.63 -14.16
CA ALA A 322 -12.60 -19.35 -14.12
C ALA A 322 -13.96 -19.46 -14.82
N ASN A 323 -14.02 -20.08 -16.01
CA ASN A 323 -15.25 -20.33 -16.72
C ASN A 323 -16.20 -21.27 -15.95
N ALA A 324 -15.67 -22.32 -15.33
CA ALA A 324 -16.48 -23.26 -14.55
C ALA A 324 -17.17 -22.58 -13.35
N ARG A 325 -16.49 -21.65 -12.68
CA ARG A 325 -17.04 -20.88 -11.55
C ARG A 325 -18.18 -19.94 -11.96
N GLU A 326 -18.14 -19.38 -13.16
CA GLU A 326 -19.23 -18.58 -13.72
C GLU A 326 -20.32 -19.45 -14.38
N GLY A 327 -20.33 -20.77 -14.14
CA GLY A 327 -21.35 -21.69 -14.65
C GLY A 327 -21.25 -21.99 -16.14
N ARG A 328 -20.11 -21.69 -16.78
CA ARG A 328 -19.88 -21.89 -18.23
C ARG A 328 -19.27 -23.26 -18.56
N GLY A 329 -19.03 -24.09 -17.54
CA GLY A 329 -18.31 -25.35 -17.67
C GLY A 329 -16.80 -25.14 -17.90
N GLN A 330 -16.08 -26.23 -18.19
CA GLN A 330 -14.62 -26.22 -18.41
C GLN A 330 -14.23 -25.90 -19.87
N ALA A 331 -15.01 -25.07 -20.55
CA ALA A 331 -14.70 -24.62 -21.91
C ALA A 331 -13.65 -23.50 -21.89
N LEU A 332 -12.94 -23.31 -23.01
CA LEU A 332 -12.00 -22.20 -23.20
C LEU A 332 -12.68 -20.93 -23.76
N ASP A 333 -13.90 -21.04 -24.31
CA ASP A 333 -14.65 -19.93 -24.92
C ASP A 333 -14.65 -18.67 -24.04
N PRO A 334 -14.34 -17.48 -24.60
CA PRO A 334 -14.06 -17.17 -26.02
C PRO A 334 -12.60 -17.33 -26.46
N PHE A 335 -11.75 -17.98 -25.66
CA PHE A 335 -10.34 -18.24 -26.00
C PHE A 335 -10.16 -19.60 -26.68
N ASN A 336 -9.04 -19.75 -27.39
CA ASN A 336 -8.54 -21.02 -27.89
C ASN A 336 -7.09 -21.26 -27.41
N GLU A 337 -6.56 -22.46 -27.65
CA GLU A 337 -5.23 -22.85 -27.15
C GLU A 337 -4.10 -22.01 -27.74
N GLU A 338 -4.15 -21.69 -29.05
CA GLU A 338 -3.16 -20.84 -29.73
C GLU A 338 -3.10 -19.43 -29.13
N VAL A 339 -4.25 -18.86 -28.80
CA VAL A 339 -4.34 -17.53 -28.19
C VAL A 339 -3.81 -17.53 -26.77
N VAL A 340 -4.07 -18.60 -26.00
CA VAL A 340 -3.52 -18.75 -24.65
C VAL A 340 -2.00 -18.95 -24.69
N GLU A 341 -1.49 -19.71 -25.65
CA GLU A 341 -0.05 -19.85 -25.87
C GLU A 341 0.58 -18.50 -26.20
N TYR A 342 -0.01 -17.76 -27.14
CA TYR A 342 0.42 -16.40 -27.48
C TYR A 342 0.38 -15.44 -26.29
N LEU A 343 -0.66 -15.51 -25.46
CA LEU A 343 -0.78 -14.70 -24.24
C LEU A 343 0.34 -14.99 -23.24
N VAL A 344 0.69 -16.26 -23.04
CA VAL A 344 1.73 -16.69 -22.11
C VAL A 344 3.11 -16.28 -22.61
N ASP A 345 3.41 -16.50 -23.90
CA ASP A 345 4.65 -16.08 -24.53
C ASP A 345 4.82 -14.56 -24.44
N LEU A 346 3.75 -13.84 -24.81
CA LEU A 346 3.73 -12.38 -24.71
C LEU A 346 3.98 -11.94 -23.27
N ALA A 347 3.25 -12.47 -22.30
CA ALA A 347 3.36 -12.09 -20.89
C ALA A 347 4.64 -12.56 -20.18
N GLY A 348 5.45 -13.43 -20.80
CA GLY A 348 6.57 -14.09 -20.13
C GLY A 348 6.12 -14.97 -18.95
N GLY A 349 4.90 -15.51 -19.02
CA GLY A 349 4.28 -16.22 -17.90
C GLY A 349 3.97 -15.35 -16.66
N ASN A 350 4.07 -14.03 -16.73
CA ASN A 350 3.74 -13.15 -15.60
C ASN A 350 2.23 -13.20 -15.30
N ALA A 351 1.86 -13.75 -14.15
CA ALA A 351 0.46 -13.97 -13.79
C ALA A 351 -0.39 -12.69 -13.83
N ARG A 352 0.16 -11.56 -13.34
CA ARG A 352 -0.55 -10.27 -13.35
C ARG A 352 -0.83 -9.79 -14.77
N LYS A 353 0.14 -9.90 -15.68
CA LYS A 353 -0.03 -9.53 -17.09
C LYS A 353 -1.03 -10.45 -17.78
N ILE A 354 -0.92 -11.77 -17.58
CA ILE A 354 -1.84 -12.77 -18.16
C ILE A 354 -3.28 -12.45 -17.76
N ILE A 355 -3.57 -12.25 -16.48
CA ILE A 355 -4.95 -11.99 -16.01
C ILE A 355 -5.51 -10.70 -16.62
N LYS A 356 -4.71 -9.63 -16.73
CA LYS A 356 -5.13 -8.38 -17.39
C LYS A 356 -5.46 -8.61 -18.87
N LEU A 357 -4.58 -9.31 -19.59
CA LEU A 357 -4.77 -9.59 -21.01
C LEU A 357 -5.99 -10.50 -21.24
N LEU A 358 -6.24 -11.48 -20.37
CA LEU A 358 -7.45 -12.30 -20.38
C LEU A 358 -8.70 -11.45 -20.14
N PHE A 359 -8.67 -10.57 -19.15
CA PHE A 359 -9.81 -9.69 -18.85
C PHE A 359 -10.18 -8.80 -20.04
N HIS A 360 -9.21 -8.05 -20.57
CA HIS A 360 -9.46 -7.11 -21.65
C HIS A 360 -9.70 -7.82 -22.99
N GLY A 361 -8.98 -8.92 -23.28
CA GLY A 361 -9.23 -9.75 -24.44
C GLY A 361 -10.65 -10.29 -24.47
N PHE A 362 -11.16 -10.76 -23.31
CA PHE A 362 -12.55 -11.18 -23.17
C PHE A 362 -13.53 -10.04 -23.43
N GLN A 363 -13.29 -8.84 -22.87
CA GLN A 363 -14.16 -7.68 -23.10
C GLN A 363 -14.22 -7.29 -24.57
N SER A 364 -13.07 -7.24 -25.26
CA SER A 364 -13.00 -6.93 -26.68
C SER A 364 -13.74 -7.98 -27.52
N ALA A 365 -13.60 -9.27 -27.19
CA ALA A 365 -14.32 -10.37 -27.86
C ALA A 365 -15.84 -10.24 -27.70
N VAL A 366 -16.32 -9.96 -26.49
CA VAL A 366 -17.75 -9.73 -26.24
C VAL A 366 -18.27 -8.51 -27.00
N ALA A 367 -17.51 -7.41 -27.03
CA ALA A 367 -17.88 -6.19 -27.75
C ALA A 367 -17.94 -6.41 -29.28
N ALA A 368 -17.00 -7.18 -29.83
CA ALA A 368 -16.94 -7.51 -31.25
C ALA A 368 -17.89 -8.66 -31.65
N GLY A 369 -18.43 -9.41 -30.68
CA GLY A 369 -19.24 -10.60 -30.94
C GLY A 369 -18.47 -11.75 -31.59
N THR A 370 -17.17 -11.86 -31.33
CA THR A 370 -16.26 -12.85 -31.94
C THR A 370 -15.38 -13.53 -30.88
N ASP A 371 -14.69 -14.60 -31.26
CA ASP A 371 -13.69 -15.24 -30.41
C ASP A 371 -12.45 -14.35 -30.26
N VAL A 372 -11.71 -14.52 -29.17
CA VAL A 372 -10.46 -13.79 -28.95
C VAL A 372 -9.43 -14.24 -29.98
N THR A 373 -8.84 -13.30 -30.72
CA THR A 373 -7.78 -13.57 -31.69
C THR A 373 -6.44 -13.03 -31.20
N THR A 374 -5.34 -13.52 -31.77
CA THR A 374 -3.98 -13.01 -31.46
C THR A 374 -3.83 -11.53 -31.83
N ALA A 375 -4.52 -11.05 -32.86
CA ALA A 375 -4.58 -9.62 -33.21
C ALA A 375 -5.23 -8.77 -32.12
N MET A 376 -6.35 -9.24 -31.53
CA MET A 376 -7.01 -8.55 -30.43
C MET A 376 -6.14 -8.52 -29.17
N VAL A 377 -5.43 -9.62 -28.87
CA VAL A 377 -4.48 -9.65 -27.75
C VAL A 377 -3.36 -8.62 -27.93
N ARG A 378 -2.86 -8.43 -29.17
CA ARG A 378 -1.86 -7.39 -29.46
C ARG A 378 -2.40 -5.99 -29.23
N GLU A 379 -3.58 -5.70 -29.74
CA GLU A 379 -4.24 -4.40 -29.57
C GLU A 379 -4.44 -4.10 -28.07
N VAL A 380 -4.98 -5.06 -27.33
CA VAL A 380 -5.12 -4.98 -25.87
C VAL A 380 -3.77 -4.78 -25.17
N ALA A 381 -2.72 -5.47 -25.60
CA ALA A 381 -1.39 -5.31 -25.01
C ALA A 381 -0.83 -3.90 -25.25
N ARG A 382 -1.02 -3.34 -26.45
CA ARG A 382 -0.66 -1.95 -26.74
C ARG A 382 -1.44 -1.00 -25.85
N ASP A 383 -2.77 -1.10 -25.84
CA ASP A 383 -3.62 -0.20 -25.04
C ASP A 383 -3.30 -0.25 -23.54
N GLN A 384 -2.93 -1.42 -23.00
CA GLN A 384 -2.68 -1.60 -21.57
C GLN A 384 -1.25 -1.25 -21.13
N PHE A 385 -0.28 -1.34 -22.03
CA PHE A 385 1.14 -1.21 -21.67
C PHE A 385 1.84 -0.02 -22.36
N GLU A 386 1.32 0.49 -23.48
CA GLU A 386 1.73 1.76 -24.11
C GLU A 386 0.97 2.93 -23.46
N LEU A 387 1.20 3.15 -22.17
CA LEU A 387 0.54 4.22 -21.40
C LEU A 387 1.03 5.63 -21.79
N THR A 388 2.06 5.73 -22.64
CA THR A 388 2.79 6.95 -22.92
C THR A 388 3.01 7.04 -24.43
N THR A 389 2.77 8.22 -25.02
CA THR A 389 2.97 8.38 -26.46
C THR A 389 4.45 8.34 -26.79
N GLY A 390 4.82 7.95 -28.01
CA GLY A 390 6.23 7.97 -28.43
C GLY A 390 6.87 9.36 -28.32
N ASP A 391 6.07 10.42 -28.45
CA ASP A 391 6.53 11.81 -28.29
C ASP A 391 6.79 12.16 -26.83
N ASP A 392 6.00 11.64 -25.89
CA ASP A 392 6.25 11.80 -24.46
C ASP A 392 7.54 11.09 -24.05
N VAL A 393 7.79 9.87 -24.55
CA VAL A 393 9.05 9.15 -24.31
C VAL A 393 10.24 9.90 -24.91
N ARG A 394 10.09 10.46 -26.13
CA ARG A 394 11.11 11.33 -26.73
C ARG A 394 11.37 12.56 -25.86
N ALA A 395 10.32 13.24 -25.37
CA ALA A 395 10.45 14.41 -24.51
C ALA A 395 11.11 14.08 -23.16
N GLU A 396 10.79 12.93 -22.56
CA GLU A 396 11.42 12.46 -21.34
C GLU A 396 12.89 12.09 -21.58
N THR A 397 13.19 11.38 -22.66
CA THR A 397 14.55 11.03 -23.07
C THR A 397 15.41 12.28 -23.24
N ALA A 398 14.90 13.28 -23.98
CA ALA A 398 15.57 14.57 -24.16
C ALA A 398 15.84 15.25 -22.81
N ARG A 399 14.84 15.27 -21.91
CA ARG A 399 14.97 15.84 -20.56
C ARG A 399 16.05 15.14 -19.74
N VAL A 400 16.14 13.81 -19.80
CA VAL A 400 17.16 13.05 -19.05
C VAL A 400 18.56 13.32 -19.61
N LEU A 401 18.72 13.33 -20.94
CA LEU A 401 19.98 13.70 -21.58
C LEU A 401 20.40 15.13 -21.22
N ASP A 402 19.44 16.04 -21.18
CA ASP A 402 19.66 17.42 -20.77
C ASP A 402 20.10 17.52 -19.31
N LEU A 403 19.37 16.87 -18.39
CA LEU A 403 19.72 16.88 -16.97
C LEU A 403 21.11 16.29 -16.71
N ALA A 404 21.50 15.27 -17.48
CA ALA A 404 22.80 14.63 -17.43
C ALA A 404 23.94 15.43 -18.13
N GLY A 405 23.61 16.56 -18.77
CA GLY A 405 24.54 17.48 -19.40
C GLY A 405 25.10 17.03 -20.75
N PHE A 406 24.49 16.06 -21.42
CA PHE A 406 24.97 15.57 -22.71
C PHE A 406 24.64 16.54 -23.86
N ALA A 407 25.55 16.65 -24.84
CA ALA A 407 25.21 17.22 -26.15
C ALA A 407 24.43 16.16 -26.93
N PHE A 408 23.33 16.53 -27.56
CA PHE A 408 22.67 15.60 -28.47
C PHE A 408 21.97 16.31 -29.62
N GLU A 409 21.79 15.57 -30.72
CA GLU A 409 21.00 15.96 -31.87
C GLU A 409 19.77 15.07 -31.98
N THR A 410 18.61 15.65 -32.30
CA THR A 410 17.36 14.91 -32.46
C THR A 410 17.14 14.53 -33.92
N GLY A 411 16.68 13.31 -34.17
CA GLY A 411 16.35 12.83 -35.50
C GLY A 411 17.53 12.77 -36.47
N HIS A 412 18.76 12.60 -35.97
CA HIS A 412 19.99 12.62 -36.74
C HIS A 412 19.96 11.57 -37.86
N ARG A 413 20.25 12.01 -39.09
CA ARG A 413 20.31 11.14 -40.28
C ARG A 413 21.75 11.02 -40.74
N PHE A 414 22.21 9.79 -40.88
CA PHE A 414 23.57 9.55 -41.33
C PHE A 414 23.68 9.56 -42.86
N PRO A 415 24.84 9.96 -43.42
CA PRO A 415 25.05 10.02 -44.87
C PRO A 415 24.88 8.67 -45.58
N ASP A 416 25.31 7.59 -44.93
CA ASP A 416 25.31 6.24 -45.49
C ASP A 416 23.96 5.50 -45.31
N GLY A 417 22.95 6.20 -44.79
CA GLY A 417 21.68 5.61 -44.39
C GLY A 417 21.60 5.38 -42.88
N GLY A 418 20.36 5.16 -42.39
CA GLY A 418 20.07 5.06 -40.96
C GLY A 418 19.65 6.40 -40.33
N ARG A 419 18.73 6.32 -39.37
CA ARG A 419 18.22 7.47 -38.61
C ARG A 419 18.19 7.11 -37.13
N ALA A 420 18.81 7.93 -36.30
CA ALA A 420 18.70 7.84 -34.85
C ALA A 420 17.65 8.83 -34.35
N ASP A 421 16.94 8.48 -33.27
CA ASP A 421 16.04 9.42 -32.59
C ASP A 421 16.84 10.45 -31.82
N PHE A 422 17.93 10.03 -31.18
CA PHE A 422 18.93 10.91 -30.58
C PHE A 422 20.34 10.46 -30.95
N TRP A 423 21.22 11.42 -31.19
CA TRP A 423 22.64 11.20 -31.43
C TRP A 423 23.48 11.98 -30.43
N ILE A 424 24.34 11.29 -29.68
CA ILE A 424 25.27 11.89 -28.72
C ILE A 424 26.68 11.77 -29.31
N PRO A 425 27.28 12.84 -29.82
CA PRO A 425 28.63 12.79 -30.37
C PRO A 425 29.66 12.53 -29.26
N VAL A 426 30.64 11.66 -29.55
CA VAL A 426 31.78 11.35 -28.67
C VAL A 426 33.04 11.35 -29.53
N GLY A 427 33.89 12.38 -29.38
CA GLY A 427 35.04 12.61 -30.26
C GLY A 427 34.65 13.07 -31.67
N GLU A 428 35.57 12.93 -32.64
CA GLU A 428 35.39 13.45 -34.01
C GLU A 428 34.62 12.50 -34.94
N SER A 429 34.66 11.19 -34.67
CA SER A 429 34.14 10.14 -35.56
C SER A 429 33.20 9.14 -34.90
N GLY A 430 33.01 9.23 -33.58
CA GLY A 430 32.22 8.28 -32.79
C GLY A 430 31.01 8.91 -32.10
N GLY A 431 30.15 8.06 -31.55
CA GLY A 431 29.02 8.52 -30.76
C GLY A 431 28.02 7.44 -30.38
N CYS A 432 27.02 7.84 -29.60
CA CYS A 432 25.95 6.97 -29.13
C CYS A 432 24.63 7.33 -29.83
N ALA A 433 24.12 6.40 -30.62
CA ALA A 433 22.81 6.48 -31.26
C ALA A 433 21.75 5.86 -30.35
N ILE A 434 20.65 6.56 -30.15
CA ILE A 434 19.49 6.07 -29.39
C ILE A 434 18.33 5.91 -30.37
N LEU A 435 17.72 4.73 -30.35
CA LEU A 435 16.51 4.39 -31.07
C LEU A 435 15.34 4.25 -30.10
N ILE A 436 14.20 4.84 -30.44
CA ILE A 436 12.94 4.69 -29.72
C ILE A 436 11.97 3.93 -30.62
N SER A 437 11.51 2.78 -30.15
CA SER A 437 10.51 1.94 -30.82
C SER A 437 9.26 1.84 -29.98
N ASP A 438 8.12 1.54 -30.60
CA ASP A 438 6.89 1.16 -29.89
C ASP A 438 7.01 -0.30 -29.38
N SER A 439 5.91 -0.91 -28.92
CA SER A 439 5.97 -2.29 -28.41
C SER A 439 6.52 -3.29 -29.43
N VAL A 440 7.49 -4.08 -28.98
CA VAL A 440 8.09 -5.19 -29.73
C VAL A 440 7.36 -6.47 -29.33
N LEU A 441 6.41 -6.88 -30.17
CA LEU A 441 5.48 -7.98 -29.88
C LEU A 441 5.76 -9.23 -30.72
N GLN A 442 6.46 -9.10 -31.85
CA GLN A 442 6.67 -10.19 -32.80
C GLN A 442 8.11 -10.21 -33.36
N PRO A 443 8.59 -11.36 -33.88
CA PRO A 443 9.92 -11.47 -34.48
C PRO A 443 10.16 -10.52 -35.67
N GLY A 444 9.10 -10.08 -36.35
CA GLY A 444 9.19 -9.08 -37.43
C GLY A 444 9.69 -7.72 -36.93
N ASP A 445 9.25 -7.30 -35.74
CA ASP A 445 9.67 -6.04 -35.12
C ASP A 445 11.17 -6.10 -34.77
N VAL A 446 11.62 -7.24 -34.25
CA VAL A 446 13.04 -7.50 -33.96
C VAL A 446 13.88 -7.43 -35.22
N ARG A 447 13.39 -7.97 -36.35
CA ARG A 447 14.11 -7.90 -37.63
C ARG A 447 14.27 -6.46 -38.09
N ALA A 448 13.20 -5.66 -38.06
CA ALA A 448 13.25 -4.26 -38.44
C ALA A 448 14.21 -3.45 -37.55
N LEU A 449 14.21 -3.68 -36.24
CA LEU A 449 15.12 -3.02 -35.30
C LEU A 449 16.58 -3.46 -35.47
N ARG A 450 16.82 -4.72 -35.80
CA ARG A 450 18.16 -5.24 -36.13
C ARG A 450 18.70 -4.62 -37.41
N GLU A 451 17.88 -4.53 -38.45
CA GLU A 451 18.24 -3.88 -39.71
C GLU A 451 18.59 -2.40 -39.44
N ALA A 452 17.75 -1.68 -38.68
CA ALA A 452 18.04 -0.30 -38.30
C ALA A 452 19.35 -0.15 -37.50
N ALA A 453 19.63 -1.07 -36.56
CA ALA A 453 20.88 -1.04 -35.79
C ALA A 453 22.12 -1.34 -36.66
N VAL A 454 22.00 -2.25 -37.63
CA VAL A 454 23.07 -2.54 -38.60
C VAL A 454 23.32 -1.34 -39.49
N ASP A 455 22.27 -0.69 -39.99
CA ASP A 455 22.39 0.52 -40.81
C ASP A 455 23.07 1.67 -40.05
N LEU A 456 22.78 1.83 -38.76
CA LEU A 456 23.44 2.82 -37.90
C LEU A 456 24.94 2.54 -37.70
N ARG A 457 25.34 1.26 -37.70
CA ARG A 457 26.76 0.86 -37.57
C ARG A 457 27.48 0.75 -38.90
N ALA A 458 26.77 0.72 -40.03
CA ALA A 458 27.37 0.53 -41.34
C ALA A 458 28.39 1.66 -41.62
N GLY A 459 29.66 1.27 -41.78
CA GLY A 459 30.77 2.19 -42.04
C GLY A 459 31.35 2.91 -40.82
N ARG A 460 30.92 2.57 -39.59
CA ARG A 460 31.34 3.28 -38.35
C ARG A 460 31.81 2.28 -37.30
N GLN A 461 33.09 2.32 -36.95
CA GLN A 461 33.66 1.42 -35.93
C GLN A 461 33.36 1.87 -34.50
N ASP A 462 33.10 3.18 -34.29
CA ASP A 462 32.96 3.79 -32.96
C ASP A 462 31.53 4.27 -32.68
N THR A 463 30.52 3.46 -33.04
CA THR A 463 29.11 3.79 -32.81
C THR A 463 28.45 2.80 -31.85
N ALA A 464 28.06 3.27 -30.67
CA ALA A 464 27.20 2.52 -29.76
C ALA A 464 25.73 2.78 -30.11
N VAL A 465 24.90 1.72 -30.10
CA VAL A 465 23.47 1.81 -30.34
C VAL A 465 22.69 1.33 -29.12
N LEU A 466 21.84 2.21 -28.59
CA LEU A 466 20.92 1.94 -27.48
C LEU A 466 19.47 1.90 -27.98
N LEU A 467 18.70 0.93 -27.50
CA LEU A 467 17.29 0.80 -27.82
C LEU A 467 16.42 1.12 -26.59
N VAL A 468 15.45 2.01 -26.78
CA VAL A 468 14.37 2.31 -25.85
C VAL A 468 13.06 1.82 -26.45
N VAL A 469 12.35 0.97 -25.73
CA VAL A 469 11.03 0.44 -26.12
C VAL A 469 9.95 1.18 -25.34
N ASN A 470 9.12 1.94 -26.04
CA ASN A 470 7.92 2.55 -25.53
C ASN A 470 6.79 1.51 -25.48
N GLY A 471 6.54 0.98 -24.29
CA GLY A 471 5.49 0.00 -24.05
C GLY A 471 6.03 -1.38 -23.74
N TYR A 472 5.66 -2.37 -24.54
CA TYR A 472 5.84 -3.77 -24.21
C TYR A 472 6.97 -4.43 -25.01
N LEU A 473 7.94 -5.04 -24.32
CA LEU A 473 8.93 -5.93 -24.92
C LEU A 473 8.61 -7.39 -24.54
N ALA A 474 8.29 -8.22 -25.53
CA ALA A 474 8.08 -9.65 -25.30
C ALA A 474 9.38 -10.32 -24.79
N GLU A 475 9.28 -11.08 -23.70
CA GLU A 475 10.44 -11.61 -22.98
C GLU A 475 11.29 -12.54 -23.85
N GLY A 476 10.65 -13.40 -24.65
CA GLY A 476 11.32 -14.28 -25.61
C GLY A 476 12.10 -13.53 -26.71
N LEU A 477 11.80 -12.26 -26.94
CA LEU A 477 12.47 -11.41 -27.95
C LEU A 477 13.62 -10.59 -27.36
N SER A 478 13.68 -10.43 -26.03
CA SER A 478 14.68 -9.60 -25.35
C SER A 478 16.11 -10.06 -25.64
N ALA A 479 16.41 -11.36 -25.50
CA ALA A 479 17.74 -11.91 -25.76
C ALA A 479 18.17 -11.73 -27.23
N SER A 480 17.22 -11.82 -28.16
CA SER A 480 17.46 -11.58 -29.58
C SER A 480 17.81 -10.12 -29.87
N LEU A 481 17.15 -9.17 -29.21
CA LEU A 481 17.49 -7.76 -29.32
C LEU A 481 18.83 -7.45 -28.63
N ALA A 482 19.07 -7.96 -27.42
CA ALA A 482 20.32 -7.73 -26.69
C ALA A 482 21.57 -8.13 -27.51
N ALA A 483 21.48 -9.18 -28.34
CA ALA A 483 22.57 -9.58 -29.24
C ALA A 483 22.86 -8.57 -30.37
N ALA A 484 21.90 -7.71 -30.71
CA ALA A 484 22.03 -6.73 -31.78
C ALA A 484 22.39 -5.32 -31.28
N PHE A 485 22.24 -5.03 -29.99
CA PHE A 485 22.50 -3.73 -29.39
C PHE A 485 23.69 -3.80 -28.41
N ASP A 486 24.26 -2.66 -28.05
CA ASP A 486 25.45 -2.62 -27.17
C ASP A 486 25.14 -2.87 -25.69
N ARG A 487 23.85 -2.88 -25.35
CA ARG A 487 23.25 -3.16 -24.04
C ARG A 487 21.87 -3.79 -24.23
N GLU A 488 21.35 -4.34 -23.14
CA GLU A 488 19.96 -4.81 -23.09
C GLU A 488 18.99 -3.67 -23.40
N PRO A 489 17.92 -3.91 -24.19
CA PRO A 489 16.91 -2.91 -24.49
C PRO A 489 16.26 -2.36 -23.22
N LEU A 490 16.12 -1.04 -23.16
CA LEU A 490 15.45 -0.37 -22.04
C LEU A 490 13.96 -0.28 -22.32
N THR A 491 13.13 -0.78 -21.42
CA THR A 491 11.67 -0.60 -21.50
C THR A 491 11.28 0.67 -20.75
N HIS A 492 10.47 1.53 -21.37
CA HIS A 492 10.01 2.76 -20.73
C HIS A 492 9.13 2.44 -19.51
N SER A 493 9.43 3.10 -18.40
CA SER A 493 8.72 2.98 -17.12
C SER A 493 8.74 4.31 -16.40
N LEU A 494 7.56 4.85 -16.08
CA LEU A 494 7.40 6.14 -15.41
C LEU A 494 8.18 6.30 -14.09
N ARG A 495 8.58 5.19 -13.43
CA ARG A 495 9.25 5.23 -12.14
C ARG A 495 10.78 5.14 -12.23
N HIS A 496 11.30 4.34 -13.16
CA HIS A 496 12.72 3.97 -13.19
C HIS A 496 13.44 4.40 -14.47
N PHE A 497 12.71 4.76 -15.52
CA PHE A 497 13.28 5.06 -16.84
C PHE A 497 14.41 6.08 -16.77
N ALA A 498 14.19 7.24 -16.13
CA ALA A 498 15.20 8.29 -16.06
C ALA A 498 16.53 7.82 -15.45
N LYS A 499 16.48 6.99 -14.40
CA LYS A 499 17.67 6.47 -13.72
C LYS A 499 18.37 5.41 -14.56
N ASP A 500 17.62 4.45 -15.08
CA ASP A 500 18.17 3.33 -15.84
C ASP A 500 18.73 3.80 -17.19
N PHE A 501 18.05 4.74 -17.84
CA PHE A 501 18.49 5.37 -19.07
C PHE A 501 19.75 6.22 -18.87
N ASP A 502 19.81 7.08 -17.85
CA ASP A 502 21.03 7.84 -17.53
C ASP A 502 22.24 6.92 -17.29
N ALA A 503 22.06 5.84 -16.52
CA ALA A 503 23.10 4.85 -16.29
C ALA A 503 23.53 4.12 -17.57
N ALA A 504 22.60 3.80 -18.45
CA ALA A 504 22.87 3.16 -19.74
C ALA A 504 23.66 4.08 -20.68
N VAL A 505 23.24 5.34 -20.81
CA VAL A 505 23.91 6.33 -21.66
C VAL A 505 25.31 6.63 -21.14
N LYS A 506 25.48 6.91 -19.84
CA LYS A 506 26.81 7.13 -19.23
C LYS A 506 27.73 5.94 -19.47
N GLY A 507 27.23 4.73 -19.28
CA GLY A 507 28.00 3.51 -19.51
C GLY A 507 28.32 3.25 -20.98
N ALA A 508 27.50 3.71 -21.93
CA ALA A 508 27.81 3.63 -23.36
C ALA A 508 28.86 4.67 -23.76
N VAL A 509 28.68 5.92 -23.36
CA VAL A 509 29.62 7.02 -23.65
C VAL A 509 31.00 6.74 -23.04
N GLN A 510 31.07 6.32 -21.78
CA GLN A 510 32.35 6.00 -21.13
C GLN A 510 33.14 4.93 -21.88
N ARG A 511 32.45 3.89 -22.41
CA ARG A 511 33.10 2.84 -23.21
C ARG A 511 33.67 3.38 -24.52
N LEU A 512 32.97 4.30 -25.18
CA LEU A 512 33.44 4.95 -26.40
C LEU A 512 34.64 5.86 -26.12
N GLU A 513 34.60 6.64 -25.02
CA GLU A 513 35.73 7.47 -24.59
C GLU A 513 36.97 6.62 -24.27
N ASP A 514 36.80 5.49 -23.59
CA ASP A 514 37.89 4.56 -23.28
C ASP A 514 38.50 3.89 -24.52
N ALA A 515 37.70 3.68 -25.57
CA ALA A 515 38.18 3.15 -26.85
C ALA A 515 38.96 4.21 -27.67
N THR A 516 38.65 5.50 -27.49
CA THR A 516 39.21 6.63 -28.26
C THR A 516 40.45 7.25 -27.60
N ARG A 517 41.12 6.52 -26.70
CA ARG A 517 42.20 6.97 -25.77
C ARG A 517 43.46 7.61 -26.37
N GLU A 518 43.54 7.86 -27.68
CA GLU A 518 44.70 8.52 -28.29
C GLU A 518 44.74 10.04 -28.06
N ASP A 519 43.63 10.68 -27.62
CA ASP A 519 43.58 12.14 -27.44
C ASP A 519 43.02 12.57 -26.08
N ASN A 520 43.86 12.53 -25.04
CA ASN A 520 43.47 12.90 -23.66
C ASN A 520 43.05 14.37 -23.49
N LEU A 521 43.43 15.25 -24.43
CA LEU A 521 43.10 16.69 -24.33
C LEU A 521 41.69 17.01 -24.83
N SER A 522 41.19 16.30 -25.84
CA SER A 522 39.80 16.44 -26.32
C SER A 522 38.81 15.90 -25.28
N LEU A 523 39.13 14.78 -24.63
CA LEU A 523 38.33 14.23 -23.53
C LEU A 523 38.21 15.19 -22.34
N LEU A 524 39.32 15.81 -21.92
CA LEU A 524 39.28 16.80 -20.84
C LEU A 524 38.48 18.05 -21.23
N ARG A 525 38.57 18.48 -22.48
CA ARG A 525 37.78 19.60 -22.99
C ARG A 525 36.28 19.27 -22.98
N ASP A 526 35.91 18.10 -23.49
CA ASP A 526 34.51 17.66 -23.51
C ASP A 526 33.94 17.50 -22.09
N GLN A 527 34.75 17.01 -21.16
CA GLN A 527 34.38 16.92 -19.75
C GLN A 527 34.21 18.30 -19.09
N VAL A 528 35.08 19.26 -19.39
CA VAL A 528 34.96 20.65 -18.92
C VAL A 528 33.73 21.33 -19.54
N ASP A 529 33.47 21.12 -20.83
CA ASP A 529 32.29 21.65 -21.52
C ASP A 529 30.99 21.02 -20.98
N ARG A 530 31.04 19.75 -20.58
CA ARG A 530 29.94 19.06 -19.90
C ARG A 530 29.69 19.62 -18.51
N LEU A 531 30.74 19.80 -17.70
CA LEU A 531 30.65 20.43 -16.38
C LEU A 531 30.15 21.87 -16.49
N GLY A 532 30.61 22.61 -17.51
CA GLY A 532 30.15 23.96 -17.82
C GLY A 532 28.65 23.98 -18.11
N ARG A 533 28.15 23.09 -18.98
CA ARG A 533 26.71 22.96 -19.25
C ARG A 533 25.91 22.55 -18.02
N GLN A 534 26.43 21.63 -17.21
CA GLN A 534 25.78 21.22 -15.96
C GLN A 534 25.70 22.39 -14.96
N GLN A 535 26.78 23.17 -14.82
CA GLN A 535 26.80 24.37 -13.98
C GLN A 535 25.89 25.46 -14.51
N SER A 536 25.89 25.74 -15.82
CA SER A 536 24.98 26.70 -16.43
C SER A 536 23.52 26.31 -16.24
N ARG A 537 23.18 25.02 -16.34
CA ARG A 537 21.83 24.51 -16.07
C ARG A 537 21.48 24.54 -14.60
N MET A 538 22.41 24.23 -13.71
CA MET A 538 22.20 24.37 -12.28
C MET A 538 21.97 25.85 -11.92
N LEU A 539 22.73 26.76 -12.51
CA LEU A 539 22.54 28.20 -12.38
C LEU A 539 21.22 28.67 -13.00
N GLU A 540 20.83 28.17 -14.17
CA GLU A 540 19.54 28.47 -14.79
C GLU A 540 18.38 27.92 -13.97
N THR A 541 18.53 26.73 -13.40
CA THR A 541 17.54 26.13 -12.49
C THR A 541 17.48 26.91 -11.19
N LEU A 542 18.61 27.37 -10.66
CA LEU A 542 18.67 28.24 -9.49
C LEU A 542 18.08 29.62 -9.79
N LEU A 543 18.34 30.19 -10.96
CA LEU A 543 17.77 31.46 -11.42
C LEU A 543 16.29 31.33 -11.74
N LYS A 544 15.85 30.18 -12.25
CA LYS A 544 14.44 29.86 -12.45
C LYS A 544 13.77 29.61 -11.11
N PHE A 545 14.43 28.92 -10.18
CA PHE A 545 13.94 28.77 -8.82
C PHE A 545 13.88 30.11 -8.10
N GLN A 546 14.88 30.98 -8.30
CA GLN A 546 14.91 32.33 -7.75
C GLN A 546 13.86 33.21 -8.41
N ARG A 547 13.64 33.11 -9.73
CA ARG A 547 12.53 33.78 -10.44
C ARG A 547 11.19 33.20 -10.06
N ASP A 548 11.07 31.90 -9.84
CA ASP A 548 9.84 31.25 -9.38
C ASP A 548 9.62 31.60 -7.90
N GLN A 549 10.68 31.86 -7.13
CA GLN A 549 10.59 32.42 -5.78
C GLN A 549 10.30 33.91 -5.78
N GLU A 550 10.77 34.67 -6.76
CA GLU A 550 10.48 36.10 -6.94
C GLU A 550 9.08 36.26 -7.49
N ILE A 551 8.66 35.47 -8.48
CA ILE A 551 7.30 35.37 -8.97
C ILE A 551 6.41 34.81 -7.88
N ARG A 552 6.82 33.81 -7.08
CA ARG A 552 6.02 33.42 -5.92
C ARG A 552 6.08 34.47 -4.83
N ALA A 553 7.14 35.24 -4.65
CA ALA A 553 7.21 36.29 -3.65
C ALA A 553 6.41 37.50 -4.11
N GLU A 554 6.31 37.76 -5.41
CA GLU A 554 5.57 38.83 -6.07
C GLU A 554 4.12 38.39 -6.30
N GLU A 555 3.83 37.10 -6.51
CA GLU A 555 2.50 36.50 -6.45
C GLU A 555 2.06 36.31 -5.01
N VAL A 556 2.95 36.12 -4.05
CA VAL A 556 2.64 36.16 -2.61
C VAL A 556 2.58 37.61 -2.16
N GLU A 557 3.29 38.56 -2.75
CA GLU A 557 3.19 39.99 -2.42
C GLU A 557 2.01 40.63 -3.14
N ASP A 558 1.63 40.18 -4.33
CA ASP A 558 0.41 40.53 -5.07
C ASP A 558 -0.76 39.68 -4.60
N SER A 559 -0.55 38.47 -4.10
CA SER A 559 -1.58 37.76 -3.32
C SER A 559 -1.67 38.39 -1.95
N LEU A 560 -0.63 38.87 -1.29
CA LEU A 560 -0.71 39.56 0.00
C LEU A 560 -1.18 41.00 -0.19
N ARG A 561 -0.92 41.67 -1.31
CA ARG A 561 -1.50 42.97 -1.66
C ARG A 561 -2.91 42.79 -2.17
N SER A 562 -3.22 41.76 -2.95
CA SER A 562 -4.61 41.45 -3.31
C SER A 562 -5.37 40.77 -2.18
N ILE A 563 -4.73 40.17 -1.18
CA ILE A 563 -5.29 39.67 0.10
C ILE A 563 -5.30 40.79 1.11
N ARG A 564 -4.46 41.83 1.04
CA ARG A 564 -4.53 43.03 1.90
C ARG A 564 -5.46 44.10 1.34
N ASP A 565 -5.60 44.16 0.03
CA ASP A 565 -6.60 44.94 -0.71
C ASP A 565 -7.89 44.15 -0.77
N ARG A 566 -7.87 42.80 -0.87
CA ARG A 566 -9.02 41.95 -0.50
C ARG A 566 -9.19 41.84 0.99
N GLU A 567 -8.31 42.12 1.92
CA GLU A 567 -8.63 42.10 3.36
C GLU A 567 -9.10 43.48 3.74
N SER A 568 -8.59 44.56 3.13
CA SER A 568 -9.17 45.88 3.30
C SER A 568 -10.50 45.97 2.56
N SER A 569 -10.66 45.28 1.42
CA SER A 569 -11.93 45.12 0.73
C SER A 569 -12.82 44.09 1.41
N VAL A 570 -12.38 42.92 1.83
CA VAL A 570 -13.15 41.84 2.49
C VAL A 570 -13.39 42.23 3.93
N ILE A 571 -12.49 42.78 4.73
CA ILE A 571 -12.84 43.42 6.00
C ILE A 571 -13.83 44.57 5.73
N ASN A 572 -13.68 45.44 4.72
CA ASN A 572 -14.77 46.40 4.41
C ASN A 572 -16.01 45.78 3.69
N HIS A 573 -15.98 44.54 3.20
CA HIS A 573 -17.01 43.84 2.40
C HIS A 573 -17.45 42.53 3.09
N VAL A 574 -17.06 42.33 4.33
CA VAL A 574 -17.46 41.33 5.32
C VAL A 574 -17.93 42.13 6.50
N THR A 575 -17.25 43.21 6.88
CA THR A 575 -17.83 44.17 7.83
C THR A 575 -18.97 45.00 7.20
N ASN A 576 -18.94 45.39 5.90
CA ASN A 576 -20.14 45.99 5.26
C ASN A 576 -20.99 45.01 4.43
N ASN A 577 -20.48 43.86 3.98
CA ASN A 577 -21.25 42.92 3.16
C ASN A 577 -21.61 41.59 3.87
N HIS A 578 -21.12 41.30 5.08
CA HIS A 578 -21.81 40.37 6.00
C HIS A 578 -22.79 41.07 6.94
N VAL A 579 -22.67 42.38 7.16
CA VAL A 579 -23.76 43.15 7.78
C VAL A 579 -24.91 43.40 6.80
N ASN A 580 -24.66 43.46 5.49
CA ASN A 580 -25.73 43.66 4.48
C ASN A 580 -26.14 42.42 3.65
N ARG A 581 -25.50 41.24 3.78
CA ARG A 581 -25.98 39.99 3.12
C ARG A 581 -26.69 39.00 4.06
N PHE A 582 -26.86 39.32 5.34
CA PHE A 582 -27.74 38.54 6.23
C PHE A 582 -29.21 38.95 6.20
N ASP A 583 -29.61 39.82 5.25
CA ASP A 583 -31.02 40.00 4.86
C ASP A 583 -31.41 39.18 3.62
N GLY A 584 -30.51 38.35 3.10
CA GLY A 584 -30.78 37.46 1.96
C GLY A 584 -29.80 36.29 1.89
N GLY A 585 -29.92 35.35 2.83
CA GLY A 585 -29.14 34.11 2.79
C GLY A 585 -29.39 33.30 1.50
N PRO A 586 -28.50 32.35 1.15
CA PRO A 586 -28.83 31.32 0.17
C PRO A 586 -30.20 30.71 0.54
N PRO A 587 -31.08 30.40 -0.44
CA PRO A 587 -32.39 29.86 -0.15
C PRO A 587 -32.23 28.68 0.81
N PRO A 588 -32.95 28.67 1.94
CA PRO A 588 -32.80 27.62 2.94
C PRO A 588 -32.94 26.28 2.24
N ALA A 589 -31.93 25.42 2.39
CA ALA A 589 -31.97 24.09 1.81
C ALA A 589 -33.30 23.42 2.21
N PRO A 590 -33.99 22.73 1.28
CA PRO A 590 -35.26 22.10 1.61
C PRO A 590 -35.09 21.19 2.83
N PRO A 591 -35.95 21.31 3.85
CA PRO A 591 -35.76 20.64 5.12
C PRO A 591 -35.74 19.12 4.90
N LEU A 592 -34.68 18.48 5.38
CA LEU A 592 -34.61 17.02 5.42
C LEU A 592 -35.50 16.52 6.59
N PRO A 593 -36.05 15.30 6.50
CA PRO A 593 -36.89 14.77 7.58
C PRO A 593 -36.05 14.28 8.77
N GLY A 594 -36.49 14.64 9.97
CA GLY A 594 -36.16 13.96 11.22
C GLY A 594 -34.67 13.74 11.45
N GLU A 595 -34.27 12.49 11.54
CA GLU A 595 -32.91 12.08 11.89
C GLU A 595 -31.86 12.46 10.83
N LEU A 596 -32.25 12.55 9.56
CA LEU A 596 -31.36 12.96 8.47
C LEU A 596 -30.87 14.40 8.65
N ASP A 597 -31.77 15.30 9.01
CA ASP A 597 -31.42 16.72 9.20
C ASP A 597 -30.51 16.89 10.42
N LEU A 598 -30.73 16.11 11.48
CA LEU A 598 -29.87 16.09 12.68
C LEU A 598 -28.46 15.60 12.36
N ILE A 599 -28.31 14.57 11.52
CA ILE A 599 -26.99 14.05 11.11
C ILE A 599 -26.19 15.12 10.36
N PHE A 600 -26.81 15.78 9.38
CA PHE A 600 -26.14 16.83 8.61
C PHE A 600 -25.86 18.08 9.45
N THR A 601 -26.83 18.51 10.26
CA THR A 601 -26.67 19.68 11.13
C THR A 601 -25.55 19.46 12.14
N GLY A 602 -25.53 18.32 12.83
CA GLY A 602 -24.45 18.01 13.78
C GLY A 602 -23.06 17.91 13.12
N THR A 603 -22.99 17.41 11.88
CA THR A 603 -21.73 17.35 11.13
C THR A 603 -21.27 18.74 10.67
N LEU A 604 -22.20 19.61 10.25
CA LEU A 604 -21.90 20.98 9.83
C LEU A 604 -21.57 21.90 11.01
N GLU A 605 -22.20 21.70 12.16
CA GLU A 605 -21.85 22.37 13.42
C GLU A 605 -20.44 21.99 13.88
N ALA A 606 -20.06 20.71 13.76
CA ALA A 606 -18.69 20.27 14.00
C ALA A 606 -17.67 20.87 13.02
N LEU A 607 -18.13 21.36 11.86
CA LEU A 607 -17.32 22.04 10.84
C LEU A 607 -17.41 23.57 10.95
N ASP A 608 -17.89 24.12 12.07
CA ASP A 608 -18.06 25.56 12.18
C ASP A 608 -16.72 26.30 12.38
N VAL A 609 -16.32 26.97 11.30
CA VAL A 609 -15.01 27.58 11.13
C VAL A 609 -14.77 28.76 12.07
N ALA A 610 -15.83 29.47 12.47
CA ALA A 610 -15.74 30.57 13.43
C ALA A 610 -15.35 30.09 14.83
N GLU A 611 -15.78 28.89 15.22
CA GLU A 611 -15.47 28.30 16.51
C GLU A 611 -14.06 27.69 16.51
N ILE A 612 -13.65 27.07 15.40
CA ILE A 612 -12.27 26.59 15.19
C ILE A 612 -11.28 27.76 15.32
N LEU A 613 -11.55 28.90 14.67
CA LEU A 613 -10.69 30.10 14.73
C LEU A 613 -10.68 30.78 16.10
N ARG A 614 -11.83 30.90 16.78
CA ARG A 614 -11.88 31.47 18.15
C ARG A 614 -11.07 30.64 19.14
N ARG A 615 -11.08 29.32 18.98
CA ARG A 615 -10.48 28.40 19.93
C ARG A 615 -8.96 28.30 19.78
N GLU A 616 -8.46 28.34 18.55
CA GLU A 616 -7.03 28.49 18.23
C GLU A 616 -6.48 29.82 18.78
N ALA A 617 -7.21 30.92 18.58
CA ALA A 617 -6.83 32.22 19.14
C ALA A 617 -6.80 32.22 20.68
N ALA A 618 -7.68 31.43 21.32
CA ALA A 618 -7.72 31.30 22.78
C ALA A 618 -6.60 30.41 23.35
N GLN A 619 -6.22 29.35 22.64
CA GLN A 619 -5.17 28.41 23.07
C GLN A 619 -3.75 28.92 22.80
N SER A 620 -3.53 29.59 21.67
CA SER A 620 -2.19 30.04 21.27
C SER A 620 -1.74 31.32 21.95
N LEU A 621 -2.64 32.15 22.49
CA LEU A 621 -2.31 33.53 22.89
C LEU A 621 -2.78 34.01 24.27
N GLY A 622 -3.44 33.19 25.10
CA GLY A 622 -3.62 33.51 26.52
C GLY A 622 -4.20 34.91 26.83
N GLY A 623 -5.28 35.30 26.16
CA GLY A 623 -6.08 36.49 26.49
C GLY A 623 -5.66 37.80 25.82
N ASP A 624 -6.65 38.45 25.18
CA ASP A 624 -6.66 39.72 24.42
C ASP A 624 -5.82 39.80 23.13
N PHE A 625 -6.54 40.00 22.01
CA PHE A 625 -6.04 40.13 20.64
C PHE A 625 -5.25 41.44 20.42
N PRO A 626 -3.97 41.40 19.97
CA PRO A 626 -3.39 42.45 19.18
C PRO A 626 -3.57 42.12 17.68
N SER A 627 -4.14 43.05 16.92
CA SER A 627 -4.28 42.95 15.47
C SER A 627 -2.90 42.84 14.79
N GLY A 628 -2.49 41.63 14.41
CA GLY A 628 -1.24 41.42 13.65
C GLY A 628 -0.51 40.08 13.86
N ALA A 629 -1.07 39.11 14.59
CA ALA A 629 -0.44 37.80 14.72
C ALA A 629 -0.61 36.97 13.44
N PHE A 630 0.51 36.49 12.88
CA PHE A 630 0.55 35.58 11.74
C PHE A 630 0.07 34.19 12.17
N LEU A 631 -0.92 33.63 11.47
CA LEU A 631 -1.29 32.22 11.61
C LEU A 631 -0.19 31.35 10.99
N GLU A 632 0.19 30.26 11.68
CA GLU A 632 1.11 29.28 11.11
C GLU A 632 0.51 28.65 9.85
N SER A 633 1.38 28.27 8.90
CA SER A 633 0.98 27.68 7.62
C SER A 633 0.11 26.42 7.79
N SER A 634 0.32 25.68 8.88
CA SER A 634 -0.45 24.49 9.27
C SER A 634 -1.90 24.80 9.63
N THR A 635 -2.14 25.90 10.37
CA THR A 635 -3.49 26.34 10.76
C THR A 635 -4.29 26.83 9.55
N LEU A 636 -3.65 27.54 8.62
CA LEU A 636 -4.30 27.95 7.35
C LEU A 636 -4.65 26.75 6.47
N GLU A 637 -3.80 25.72 6.45
CA GLU A 637 -4.07 24.47 5.73
C GLU A 637 -5.21 23.66 6.36
N ALA A 638 -5.26 23.60 7.70
CA ALA A 638 -6.37 22.99 8.45
C ALA A 638 -7.69 23.74 8.23
N LEU A 639 -7.65 25.07 8.22
CA LEU A 639 -8.80 25.93 7.94
C LEU A 639 -9.32 25.72 6.51
N GLY A 640 -8.42 25.72 5.52
CA GLY A 640 -8.76 25.46 4.12
C GLY A 640 -9.35 24.06 3.94
N THR A 641 -8.85 23.08 4.67
CA THR A 641 -9.39 21.71 4.70
C THR A 641 -10.78 21.68 5.32
N ALA A 642 -11.00 22.31 6.47
CA ALA A 642 -12.30 22.35 7.14
C ALA A 642 -13.38 23.04 6.29
N LEU A 643 -13.05 24.18 5.67
CA LEU A 643 -13.94 24.89 4.74
C LEU A 643 -14.31 24.01 3.55
N TRP A 644 -13.34 23.31 2.97
CA TRP A 644 -13.59 22.43 1.84
C TRP A 644 -14.45 21.22 2.22
N VAL A 645 -14.16 20.58 3.36
CA VAL A 645 -14.97 19.45 3.88
C VAL A 645 -16.39 19.91 4.17
N ARG A 646 -16.58 21.11 4.72
CA ARG A 646 -17.91 21.72 4.91
C ARG A 646 -18.66 21.85 3.61
N THR A 647 -18.06 22.42 2.57
CA THR A 647 -18.69 22.52 1.24
C THR A 647 -19.07 21.13 0.71
N LEU A 648 -18.20 20.13 0.88
CA LEU A 648 -18.49 18.75 0.46
C LEU A 648 -19.71 18.16 1.19
N VAL A 649 -19.81 18.39 2.50
CA VAL A 649 -20.95 17.94 3.32
C VAL A 649 -22.24 18.68 2.95
N GLU A 650 -22.17 19.98 2.64
CA GLU A 650 -23.30 20.78 2.16
C GLU A 650 -23.81 20.30 0.79
N GLU A 651 -22.91 20.04 -0.16
CA GLU A 651 -23.25 19.45 -1.47
C GLU A 651 -23.85 18.05 -1.32
N PHE A 652 -23.33 17.25 -0.39
CA PHE A 652 -23.91 15.94 -0.10
C PHE A 652 -25.31 16.05 0.48
N ARG A 653 -25.54 16.99 1.41
CA ARG A 653 -26.87 17.28 1.96
C ARG A 653 -27.87 17.67 0.86
N LEU A 654 -27.46 18.52 -0.07
CA LEU A 654 -28.28 18.93 -1.20
C LEU A 654 -28.62 17.74 -2.11
N SER A 655 -27.62 16.90 -2.44
CA SER A 655 -27.81 15.70 -3.24
C SER A 655 -28.80 14.71 -2.60
N ILE A 656 -28.77 14.56 -1.27
CA ILE A 656 -29.70 13.72 -0.52
C ILE A 656 -31.10 14.33 -0.45
N SER A 657 -31.20 15.66 -0.32
CA SER A 657 -32.48 16.38 -0.34
C SER A 657 -33.17 16.29 -1.71
N ASP A 658 -32.41 16.39 -2.79
CA ASP A 658 -32.88 16.16 -4.17
C ASP A 658 -33.39 14.73 -4.37
N TRP A 659 -32.62 13.73 -3.93
CA TRP A 659 -33.04 12.33 -3.96
C TRP A 659 -34.35 12.11 -3.18
N PHE A 660 -34.46 12.67 -1.97
CA PHE A 660 -35.64 12.51 -1.14
C PHE A 660 -36.87 13.18 -1.74
N THR A 661 -36.71 14.37 -2.33
CA THR A 661 -37.78 15.11 -3.01
C THR A 661 -38.26 14.35 -4.26
N THR A 662 -37.32 13.79 -5.03
CA THR A 662 -37.60 12.95 -6.20
C THR A 662 -38.32 11.67 -5.80
N ALA A 663 -37.90 11.02 -4.71
CA ALA A 663 -38.57 9.82 -4.21
C ALA A 663 -40.01 10.11 -3.77
N ARG A 664 -40.25 11.25 -3.11
CA ARG A 664 -41.59 11.69 -2.71
C ARG A 664 -42.49 12.02 -3.90
N SER A 665 -41.97 12.68 -4.92
CA SER A 665 -42.75 13.03 -6.11
C SER A 665 -43.06 11.80 -6.97
N ALA A 666 -42.12 10.84 -7.05
CA ALA A 666 -42.29 9.59 -7.77
C ALA A 666 -43.15 8.55 -7.03
N GLY A 667 -43.32 8.69 -5.71
CA GLY A 667 -44.08 7.74 -4.88
C GLY A 667 -43.35 6.43 -4.59
N PHE A 668 -42.05 6.35 -4.84
CA PHE A 668 -41.18 5.22 -4.52
C PHE A 668 -39.73 5.72 -4.38
N PHE A 669 -38.85 4.93 -3.74
CA PHE A 669 -37.42 5.27 -3.67
C PHE A 669 -36.53 4.20 -4.32
N SER A 670 -35.43 4.63 -4.96
CA SER A 670 -34.40 3.76 -5.50
C SER A 670 -33.23 3.66 -4.52
N LYS A 671 -32.95 2.44 -4.04
CA LYS A 671 -31.79 2.17 -3.17
C LYS A 671 -30.48 2.31 -3.95
N THR A 672 -30.47 1.93 -5.23
CA THR A 672 -29.30 2.01 -6.10
C THR A 672 -28.85 3.46 -6.29
N ASP A 673 -29.79 4.40 -6.48
CA ASP A 673 -29.45 5.83 -6.59
C ASP A 673 -28.92 6.42 -5.27
N LEU A 674 -29.52 6.05 -4.14
CA LEU A 674 -29.03 6.43 -2.81
C LEU A 674 -27.60 5.93 -2.57
N ASN A 675 -27.35 4.65 -2.86
CA ASN A 675 -26.03 4.04 -2.71
C ASN A 675 -25.00 4.70 -3.62
N ARG A 676 -25.37 4.99 -4.88
CA ARG A 676 -24.49 5.70 -5.82
C ARG A 676 -24.09 7.08 -5.30
N ARG A 677 -25.02 7.84 -4.73
CA ARG A 677 -24.75 9.17 -4.15
C ARG A 677 -23.84 9.07 -2.91
N CYS A 678 -24.06 8.08 -2.04
CA CYS A 678 -23.17 7.79 -0.90
C CYS A 678 -21.76 7.35 -1.35
N GLU A 679 -21.65 6.49 -2.36
CA GLU A 679 -20.37 6.05 -2.94
C GLU A 679 -19.62 7.20 -3.60
N GLN A 680 -20.31 8.07 -4.32
CA GLN A 680 -19.71 9.24 -4.96
C GLN A 680 -19.12 10.21 -3.91
N PHE A 681 -19.85 10.47 -2.83
CA PHE A 681 -19.31 11.26 -1.72
C PHE A 681 -18.06 10.62 -1.12
N ASN A 682 -18.11 9.31 -0.82
CA ASN A 682 -16.95 8.59 -0.28
C ASN A 682 -15.74 8.60 -1.21
N LEU A 683 -15.97 8.46 -2.52
CA LEU A 683 -14.91 8.49 -3.51
C LEU A 683 -14.24 9.87 -3.59
N VAL A 684 -15.04 10.95 -3.59
CA VAL A 684 -14.51 12.33 -3.61
C VAL A 684 -13.80 12.66 -2.30
N LEU A 685 -14.38 12.30 -1.16
CA LEU A 685 -13.75 12.47 0.15
C LEU A 685 -12.39 11.73 0.21
N THR A 686 -12.36 10.44 -0.15
CA THR A 686 -11.16 9.62 -0.12
C THR A 686 -10.09 10.10 -1.11
N ALA A 687 -10.48 10.47 -2.33
CA ALA A 687 -9.56 10.98 -3.34
C ALA A 687 -8.89 12.28 -2.88
N THR A 688 -9.66 13.20 -2.29
CA THR A 688 -9.13 14.47 -1.80
C THR A 688 -8.22 14.28 -0.59
N LEU A 689 -8.61 13.43 0.37
CA LEU A 689 -7.79 13.15 1.54
C LEU A 689 -6.44 12.49 1.17
N ASN A 690 -6.45 11.62 0.15
CA ASN A 690 -5.24 10.97 -0.36
C ASN A 690 -4.34 11.91 -1.18
N GLN A 691 -4.91 12.80 -2.01
CA GLN A 691 -4.12 13.70 -2.87
C GLN A 691 -3.39 14.80 -2.08
N ARG A 692 -3.98 15.28 -0.98
CA ARG A 692 -3.47 16.47 -0.29
C ARG A 692 -2.60 16.18 0.95
N ARG A 693 -2.20 14.93 1.21
CA ARG A 693 -1.46 14.56 2.45
C ARG A 693 -2.15 15.08 3.74
N VAL A 694 -3.48 15.17 3.71
CA VAL A 694 -4.32 15.80 4.76
C VAL A 694 -4.34 15.02 6.06
N SER A 695 -3.67 13.85 6.14
CA SER A 695 -3.56 13.11 7.39
C SER A 695 -2.94 13.93 8.51
N LEU A 696 -2.10 14.93 8.20
CA LEU A 696 -1.54 15.83 9.20
C LEU A 696 -2.56 16.91 9.63
N SER A 697 -3.26 17.53 8.70
CA SER A 697 -4.26 18.59 8.97
C SER A 697 -5.54 18.05 9.63
N LEU A 698 -5.97 16.83 9.27
CA LEU A 698 -7.06 16.13 9.96
C LEU A 698 -6.65 15.62 11.35
N ARG A 699 -5.36 15.29 11.56
CA ARG A 699 -4.83 15.01 12.91
C ARG A 699 -4.84 16.27 13.76
N ILE A 700 -4.38 17.39 13.21
CA ILE A 700 -4.48 18.70 13.88
C ILE A 700 -5.95 19.01 14.23
N LEU A 701 -6.89 18.78 13.31
CA LEU A 701 -8.34 18.91 13.58
C LEU A 701 -8.85 17.90 14.62
N GLY A 702 -8.31 16.68 14.66
CA GLY A 702 -8.66 15.63 15.64
C GLY A 702 -8.06 15.83 17.04
N ASP A 703 -6.94 16.55 17.14
CA ASP A 703 -6.28 16.90 18.39
C ASP A 703 -7.02 18.03 19.16
N PHE A 704 -8.01 18.69 18.53
CA PHE A 704 -8.90 19.63 19.22
C PHE A 704 -9.96 18.90 20.06
N GLU A 705 -10.16 19.32 21.32
CA GLU A 705 -11.20 18.76 22.20
C GLU A 705 -12.62 19.17 21.76
N TRP A 706 -13.24 18.53 20.78
CA TRP A 706 -14.61 18.84 20.38
C TRP A 706 -15.60 18.66 21.54
N GLY A 707 -16.29 19.73 21.94
CA GLY A 707 -17.21 19.67 23.08
C GLY A 707 -18.26 18.56 22.93
N ARG A 708 -18.41 17.73 23.98
CA ARG A 708 -19.33 16.58 24.12
C ARG A 708 -19.09 15.35 23.20
N ALA A 709 -18.06 15.30 22.35
CA ALA A 709 -17.71 14.09 21.61
C ALA A 709 -16.21 13.74 21.79
N PRO A 710 -15.84 12.49 22.15
CA PRO A 710 -14.45 12.09 22.36
C PRO A 710 -13.57 12.15 21.09
N GLN A 711 -12.25 12.34 21.29
CA GLN A 711 -11.21 12.62 20.28
C GLN A 711 -11.11 11.67 19.07
N SER A 712 -11.65 10.45 19.14
CA SER A 712 -11.69 9.49 18.02
C SER A 712 -12.78 9.79 16.98
N ASP A 713 -13.73 10.68 17.28
CA ASP A 713 -15.03 10.64 16.61
C ASP A 713 -15.12 11.48 15.33
N PHE A 714 -14.26 12.46 15.05
CA PHE A 714 -14.50 13.35 13.89
C PHE A 714 -14.18 12.72 12.53
N VAL A 715 -13.03 12.07 12.41
CA VAL A 715 -12.66 11.34 11.19
C VAL A 715 -13.62 10.18 10.98
N ASP A 716 -13.96 9.47 12.05
CA ASP A 716 -14.97 8.41 12.04
C ASP A 716 -16.36 8.96 11.69
N LEU A 717 -16.73 10.16 12.15
CA LEU A 717 -17.99 10.82 11.82
C LEU A 717 -18.08 11.10 10.32
N LEU A 718 -17.01 11.60 9.70
CA LEU A 718 -16.97 11.89 8.26
C LEU A 718 -16.97 10.61 7.41
N PHE A 719 -16.19 9.59 7.77
CA PHE A 719 -16.14 8.31 7.04
C PHE A 719 -17.42 7.47 7.24
N HIS A 720 -18.10 7.61 8.38
CA HIS A 720 -19.38 6.96 8.63
C HIS A 720 -20.59 7.79 8.21
N LEU A 721 -20.42 9.06 7.82
CA LEU A 721 -21.52 9.93 7.40
C LEU A 721 -22.39 9.27 6.31
N PRO A 722 -21.84 8.66 5.23
CA PRO A 722 -22.66 8.05 4.19
C PRO A 722 -23.43 6.82 4.65
N ILE A 723 -22.85 6.04 5.58
CA ILE A 723 -23.51 4.86 6.16
C ILE A 723 -24.67 5.28 7.07
N ARG A 724 -24.47 6.33 7.87
CA ARG A 724 -25.51 6.90 8.73
C ARG A 724 -26.63 7.52 7.91
N VAL A 725 -26.29 8.29 6.89
CA VAL A 725 -27.25 8.88 5.94
C VAL A 725 -28.02 7.79 5.19
N GLU A 726 -27.36 6.74 4.69
CA GLU A 726 -28.04 5.63 4.01
C GLU A 726 -29.09 4.97 4.91
N ARG A 727 -28.71 4.61 6.15
CA ARG A 727 -29.60 3.96 7.12
C ARG A 727 -30.78 4.85 7.49
N SER A 728 -30.54 6.11 7.85
CA SER A 728 -31.60 7.03 8.24
C SER A 728 -32.50 7.41 7.06
N ALA A 729 -31.96 7.51 5.84
CA ALA A 729 -32.74 7.75 4.63
C ALA A 729 -33.68 6.59 4.30
N GLN A 730 -33.21 5.34 4.45
CA GLN A 730 -34.05 4.16 4.28
C GLN A 730 -35.16 4.09 5.34
N MET A 731 -34.85 4.41 6.60
CA MET A 731 -35.84 4.45 7.68
C MET A 731 -36.90 5.53 7.46
N GLU A 732 -36.51 6.74 7.05
CA GLU A 732 -37.45 7.84 6.80
C GLU A 732 -38.30 7.61 5.54
N ALA A 733 -37.74 7.00 4.49
CA ALA A 733 -38.51 6.60 3.32
C ALA A 733 -39.57 5.54 3.68
N ALA A 734 -39.21 4.56 4.53
CA ALA A 734 -40.14 3.55 5.02
C ALA A 734 -41.25 4.16 5.91
N ARG A 735 -40.91 5.08 6.82
CA ARG A 735 -41.88 5.83 7.65
C ARG A 735 -42.83 6.68 6.81
N SER A 736 -42.35 7.21 5.69
CA SER A 736 -43.14 8.01 4.75
C SER A 736 -44.03 7.16 3.84
N GLY A 737 -44.04 5.83 3.99
CA GLY A 737 -44.87 4.91 3.20
C GLY A 737 -44.43 4.79 1.74
N LEU A 738 -43.19 5.17 1.42
CA LEU A 738 -42.66 5.05 0.07
C LEU A 738 -42.22 3.60 -0.18
N PRO A 739 -42.85 2.85 -1.09
CA PRO A 739 -42.40 1.52 -1.45
C PRO A 739 -40.99 1.57 -2.05
N ARG A 740 -40.19 0.57 -1.72
CA ARG A 740 -38.88 0.37 -2.33
C ARG A 740 -39.07 -0.16 -3.75
N ARG A 741 -38.42 0.47 -4.72
CA ARG A 741 -38.30 -0.06 -6.07
C ARG A 741 -36.98 -0.82 -6.16
N ASP A 742 -37.06 -2.14 -6.17
CA ASP A 742 -35.92 -2.98 -6.54
C ASP A 742 -35.85 -2.98 -8.07
N ASP A 743 -34.87 -2.27 -8.61
CA ASP A 743 -34.53 -2.41 -10.02
C ASP A 743 -33.80 -3.76 -10.18
N GLU A 744 -34.45 -4.74 -10.82
CA GLU A 744 -33.84 -6.01 -11.27
C GLU A 744 -32.68 -5.79 -12.24
#